data_AF-A0A4P6ELD3-F1
#
_entry.id   AF-A0A4P6ELD3-F1
#
_cell.length_a   1.000
_cell.length_b   1.000
_cell.length_c   1.000
_cell.angle_alpha   90.00
_cell.angle_beta   90.00
_cell.angle_gamma   90.00
#
_symmetry.space_group_name_H-M   'P 1'
#
loop_
_entity.id
_entity.type
_entity.pdbx_description
1 polymer ?
#
loop_
_entity_poly.entity_id
_entity_poly.type
_entity_poly.pdbx_seq_one_letter_code
_entity_poly.pdbx_strand_id
1 'polypeptide(L)'
;MAPHSSDHTAAVVLAAGHDDLSRALLTRPLGDSTVVQAAVATVTRVVAPERVVVVVSPGDTEVRQALGDGYAYVEQAQPRGTGDAVLAARAAVERLGASRVLVAYADTPLLRPDSLLGLLHRFTLKGADLTILTAVVDDAAAYGEYGEVVREATASGDSPIIEIRDRAEQREHTGVAAGRELNVGAYVAAPGLLFGELESMATEGEHRLTELARRIIGRGGSIHSYQIYDTSEVRGINTPAQLAQAADIVLARLFRPIKNTDTKIVFGTGGWRALIGEGYTLANVRRLCQAVANEVTRKGVEHQGVVIGGDRRFLSRESAEAAAEVFAGNNIPVTLLRDDVPTPLVTFAAPHLGAAYGIIITSSHNPPQWNGMKVFRADGSLPLDEETDRYQDEANALRVTDVVTLDLARAREAGVVVDADLDEPYIDAIEKIVDVDAVRGSGLRVVVDAMYGTSQSTLGTILTDMRVRAEFIHAQHNPLFGGIAPAPDLQRLSTLIGLIKAGEGRYHLGMATDGDSDRIGIVDEKGEYVDANDLLLLLYWYLHEVRGERGGVVRNLATTHLLDRLAAHFGEESREVRVGFKHVTAGMDEIGAVLGGESSGGLTVRGWILGKDGIFACALVAEMLARTGKTISELRRHIWDITGRLYTAEADVPATPEMRVEVPRRLAVEPLTHIGRYPVASVSHLDGTKIMLDDGGWALLRFSGTEPVLRMVAEADSPEKARELCDWLKGFVTA
;
A
#
# COMPACT_ATOMS: atom_id res chain seq x y z
N MET A 1 2.41 -27.06 -11.58
CA MET A 1 1.06 -27.49 -11.18
C MET A 1 0.29 -26.25 -10.77
N ALA A 2 -0.70 -25.82 -11.55
CA ALA A 2 -1.54 -24.66 -11.25
C ALA A 2 -2.58 -25.03 -10.18
N PRO A 3 -2.96 -24.13 -9.25
CA PRO A 3 -4.00 -24.43 -8.28
C PRO A 3 -5.37 -24.10 -8.88
N HIS A 4 -5.93 -24.98 -9.70
CA HIS A 4 -7.38 -25.08 -9.84
C HIS A 4 -7.90 -25.92 -8.66
N SER A 5 -7.95 -25.33 -7.46
CA SER A 5 -8.59 -25.96 -6.30
C SER A 5 -10.10 -25.63 -6.21
N SER A 6 -10.54 -24.57 -6.91
CA SER A 6 -11.94 -24.12 -6.93
C SER A 6 -12.83 -24.91 -7.90
N ASP A 7 -12.29 -25.42 -9.01
CA ASP A 7 -13.07 -26.07 -10.08
C ASP A 7 -13.85 -27.32 -9.63
N HIS A 8 -13.45 -27.92 -8.51
CA HIS A 8 -14.07 -29.13 -7.97
C HIS A 8 -14.86 -28.92 -6.67
N THR A 9 -14.99 -27.68 -6.19
CA THR A 9 -15.66 -27.38 -4.91
C THR A 9 -16.99 -26.68 -5.18
N ALA A 10 -18.09 -27.14 -4.57
CA ALA A 10 -19.32 -26.36 -4.46
C ALA A 10 -19.45 -25.84 -3.03
N ALA A 11 -20.08 -24.68 -2.85
CA ALA A 11 -20.40 -24.16 -1.51
C ALA A 11 -21.91 -24.15 -1.29
N VAL A 12 -22.34 -24.50 -0.08
CA VAL A 12 -23.71 -24.35 0.41
C VAL A 12 -23.67 -23.33 1.54
N VAL A 13 -24.31 -22.18 1.36
CA VAL A 13 -24.41 -21.12 2.36
C VAL A 13 -25.80 -21.14 2.98
N LEU A 14 -25.88 -21.41 4.28
CA LEU A 14 -27.14 -21.51 5.02
C LEU A 14 -27.61 -20.12 5.44
N ALA A 15 -28.64 -19.60 4.76
CA ALA A 15 -29.21 -18.27 4.96
C ALA A 15 -30.73 -18.29 5.29
N ALA A 16 -31.25 -19.44 5.74
CA ALA A 16 -32.67 -19.57 6.06
C ALA A 16 -33.06 -18.99 7.44
N GLY A 17 -32.09 -18.79 8.34
CA GLY A 17 -32.33 -18.42 9.75
C GLY A 17 -32.84 -19.60 10.59
N HIS A 18 -32.56 -19.60 11.90
CA HIS A 18 -33.14 -20.58 12.82
C HIS A 18 -34.59 -20.23 13.21
N ASP A 19 -34.88 -18.93 13.23
CA ASP A 19 -36.16 -18.31 13.55
C ASP A 19 -36.33 -17.00 12.75
N ASP A 20 -37.49 -16.37 12.88
CA ASP A 20 -37.78 -15.12 12.14
C ASP A 20 -36.83 -13.97 12.53
N LEU A 21 -36.33 -13.94 13.78
CA LEU A 21 -35.44 -12.90 14.27
C LEU A 21 -34.04 -13.02 13.65
N SER A 22 -33.43 -14.21 13.74
CA SER A 22 -32.13 -14.52 13.14
C SER A 22 -32.15 -14.33 11.62
N ARG A 23 -33.25 -14.70 10.95
CA ARG A 23 -33.44 -14.40 9.51
C ARG A 23 -33.43 -12.91 9.23
N ALA A 24 -34.17 -12.11 10.00
CA ALA A 24 -34.22 -10.66 9.82
C ALA A 24 -32.87 -9.97 10.06
N LEU A 25 -31.98 -10.57 10.87
CA LEU A 25 -30.63 -10.06 11.12
C LEU A 25 -29.69 -10.26 9.92
N LEU A 26 -29.90 -11.27 9.07
CA LEU A 26 -29.04 -11.55 7.91
C LEU A 26 -28.99 -10.37 6.92
N THR A 27 -30.08 -9.62 6.80
CA THR A 27 -30.19 -8.47 5.89
C THR A 27 -29.92 -7.14 6.60
N ARG A 28 -29.57 -7.15 7.89
CA ARG A 28 -29.14 -5.94 8.60
C ARG A 28 -27.73 -5.53 8.18
N PRO A 29 -27.43 -4.22 8.20
CA PRO A 29 -26.09 -3.72 7.94
C PRO A 29 -25.06 -4.24 8.95
N LEU A 30 -23.89 -4.60 8.43
CA LEU A 30 -22.67 -4.94 9.12
C LEU A 30 -21.50 -4.29 8.34
N GLY A 31 -21.09 -3.09 8.76
CA GLY A 31 -20.24 -2.24 7.93
C GLY A 31 -20.93 -1.83 6.63
N ASP A 32 -20.24 -1.97 5.50
CA ASP A 32 -20.74 -1.59 4.16
C ASP A 32 -21.56 -2.68 3.46
N SER A 33 -21.78 -3.80 4.12
CA SER A 33 -22.52 -4.94 3.58
C SER A 33 -23.60 -5.37 4.57
N THR A 34 -24.53 -6.20 4.15
CA THR A 34 -25.37 -6.94 5.09
C THR A 34 -24.61 -8.11 5.68
N VAL A 35 -25.08 -8.65 6.81
CA VAL A 35 -24.50 -9.87 7.43
C VAL A 35 -24.33 -11.00 6.40
N VAL A 36 -25.36 -11.26 5.57
CA VAL A 36 -25.30 -12.30 4.54
C VAL A 36 -24.32 -11.96 3.40
N GLN A 37 -24.24 -10.69 2.99
CA GLN A 37 -23.29 -10.26 1.97
C GLN A 37 -21.84 -10.46 2.44
N ALA A 38 -21.53 -10.11 3.69
CA ALA A 38 -20.20 -10.33 4.27
C ALA A 38 -19.82 -11.82 4.28
N ALA A 39 -20.73 -12.69 4.75
CA ALA A 39 -20.48 -14.13 4.79
C ALA A 39 -20.28 -14.73 3.38
N VAL A 40 -21.13 -14.37 2.41
CA VAL A 40 -21.01 -14.84 1.02
C VAL A 40 -19.76 -14.27 0.34
N ALA A 41 -19.37 -13.02 0.63
CA ALA A 41 -18.12 -12.44 0.13
C ALA A 41 -16.89 -13.22 0.61
N THR A 42 -16.89 -13.70 1.86
CA THR A 42 -15.83 -14.58 2.38
C THR A 42 -15.79 -15.92 1.63
N VAL A 43 -16.95 -16.55 1.39
CA VAL A 43 -17.04 -17.82 0.65
C VAL A 43 -16.58 -17.67 -0.80
N THR A 44 -16.95 -16.56 -1.45
CA THR A 44 -16.62 -16.31 -2.86
C THR A 44 -15.13 -16.02 -3.11
N ARG A 45 -14.36 -15.72 -2.05
CA ARG A 45 -12.89 -15.67 -2.13
C ARG A 45 -12.23 -17.04 -2.28
N VAL A 46 -12.94 -18.14 -1.96
CA VAL A 46 -12.42 -19.51 -2.02
C VAL A 46 -13.20 -20.43 -2.96
N VAL A 47 -14.44 -20.10 -3.31
CA VAL A 47 -15.29 -20.83 -4.26
C VAL A 47 -15.87 -19.86 -5.28
N ALA A 48 -15.81 -20.19 -6.57
CA ALA A 48 -16.35 -19.32 -7.62
C ALA A 48 -17.84 -19.03 -7.41
N PRO A 49 -18.33 -17.79 -7.60
CA PRO A 49 -19.72 -17.39 -7.34
C PRO A 49 -20.77 -18.33 -7.96
N GLU A 50 -20.57 -18.76 -9.20
CA GLU A 50 -21.46 -19.66 -9.94
C GLU A 50 -21.56 -21.08 -9.35
N ARG A 51 -20.68 -21.42 -8.39
CA ARG A 51 -20.65 -22.70 -7.67
C ARG A 51 -21.15 -22.58 -6.22
N VAL A 52 -21.70 -21.42 -5.85
CA VAL A 52 -22.30 -21.16 -4.53
C VAL A 52 -23.82 -21.34 -4.61
N VAL A 53 -24.34 -22.19 -3.73
CA VAL A 53 -25.77 -22.42 -3.51
C VAL A 53 -26.17 -21.78 -2.19
N VAL A 54 -27.08 -20.81 -2.22
CA VAL A 54 -27.60 -20.13 -1.04
C VAL A 54 -28.95 -20.74 -0.67
N VAL A 55 -29.03 -21.28 0.54
CA VAL A 55 -30.27 -21.88 1.06
C VAL A 55 -31.05 -20.83 1.84
N VAL A 56 -32.27 -20.54 1.41
CA VAL A 56 -33.12 -19.49 1.98
C VAL A 56 -34.41 -20.05 2.57
N SER A 57 -35.08 -19.27 3.42
CA SER A 57 -36.43 -19.57 3.90
C SER A 57 -37.45 -19.53 2.75
N PRO A 58 -38.58 -20.27 2.82
CA PRO A 58 -39.60 -20.24 1.78
C PRO A 58 -40.14 -18.83 1.56
N GLY A 59 -40.11 -18.34 0.31
CA GLY A 59 -40.59 -17.01 -0.04
C GLY A 59 -39.72 -15.84 0.46
N ASP A 60 -38.51 -16.11 0.96
CA ASP A 60 -37.57 -15.06 1.35
C ASP A 60 -36.99 -14.37 0.11
N THR A 61 -37.39 -13.11 -0.08
CA THR A 61 -36.92 -12.26 -1.17
C THR A 61 -35.84 -11.28 -0.72
N GLU A 62 -35.67 -11.05 0.59
CA GLU A 62 -34.75 -10.05 1.10
C GLU A 62 -33.29 -10.50 0.96
N VAL A 63 -33.00 -11.77 1.28
CA VAL A 63 -31.65 -12.34 1.11
C VAL A 63 -31.23 -12.30 -0.36
N ARG A 64 -32.14 -12.69 -1.27
CA ARG A 64 -31.90 -12.64 -2.72
C ARG A 64 -31.71 -11.23 -3.22
N GLN A 65 -32.50 -10.26 -2.73
CA GLN A 65 -32.32 -8.85 -3.08
C GLN A 65 -30.97 -8.31 -2.60
N ALA A 66 -30.51 -8.71 -1.42
CA ALA A 66 -29.20 -8.31 -0.91
C ALA A 66 -28.04 -8.90 -1.72
N LEU A 67 -28.12 -10.17 -2.12
CA LEU A 67 -27.03 -10.88 -2.79
C LEU A 67 -27.02 -10.72 -4.33
N GLY A 68 -28.16 -10.44 -4.95
CA GLY A 68 -28.32 -10.35 -6.41
C GLY A 68 -28.43 -11.72 -7.11
N ASP A 69 -28.44 -11.75 -8.44
CA ASP A 69 -28.70 -12.99 -9.20
C ASP A 69 -27.45 -13.84 -9.52
N GLY A 70 -26.30 -13.53 -8.90
CA GLY A 70 -25.02 -14.21 -9.16
C GLY A 70 -24.88 -15.62 -8.58
N TYR A 71 -25.90 -16.11 -7.88
CA TYR A 71 -25.84 -17.36 -7.09
C TYR A 71 -27.06 -18.26 -7.38
N ALA A 72 -26.93 -19.56 -7.08
CA ALA A 72 -28.07 -20.46 -7.10
C ALA A 72 -28.84 -20.39 -5.78
N TYR A 73 -30.15 -20.16 -5.83
CA TYR A 73 -31.00 -20.09 -4.64
C TYR A 73 -31.86 -21.35 -4.50
N VAL A 74 -31.92 -21.90 -3.29
CA VAL A 74 -32.74 -23.07 -2.96
C VAL A 74 -33.53 -22.79 -1.69
N GLU A 75 -34.82 -23.11 -1.69
CA GLU A 75 -35.67 -22.92 -0.52
C GLU A 75 -35.64 -24.16 0.40
N GLN A 76 -35.45 -23.94 1.69
CA GLN A 76 -35.72 -24.95 2.71
C GLN A 76 -37.21 -24.91 3.05
N ALA A 77 -37.99 -25.86 2.53
CA ALA A 77 -39.46 -25.86 2.66
C ALA A 77 -39.99 -25.79 4.11
N GLN A 78 -39.28 -26.37 5.08
CA GLN A 78 -39.60 -26.31 6.50
C GLN A 78 -38.32 -26.16 7.32
N PRO A 79 -38.26 -25.29 8.35
CA PRO A 79 -37.05 -25.05 9.15
C PRO A 79 -36.80 -26.20 10.15
N ARG A 80 -36.51 -27.40 9.65
CA ARG A 80 -36.34 -28.61 10.48
C ARG A 80 -34.96 -28.71 11.11
N GLY A 81 -33.97 -27.99 10.57
CA GLY A 81 -32.60 -27.95 11.07
C GLY A 81 -31.58 -27.67 9.99
N THR A 82 -30.31 -27.53 10.39
CA THR A 82 -29.19 -27.18 9.49
C THR A 82 -28.83 -28.29 8.51
N GLY A 83 -28.99 -29.56 8.90
CA GLY A 83 -28.80 -30.72 8.02
C GLY A 83 -29.88 -30.81 6.95
N ASP A 84 -31.13 -30.52 7.32
CA ASP A 84 -32.24 -30.43 6.35
C ASP A 84 -32.05 -29.27 5.37
N ALA A 85 -31.53 -28.13 5.83
CA ALA A 85 -31.17 -27.00 4.98
C ALA A 85 -30.09 -27.37 3.94
N VAL A 86 -29.03 -28.07 4.36
CA VAL A 86 -28.02 -28.60 3.43
C VAL A 86 -28.64 -29.60 2.46
N LEU A 87 -29.49 -30.51 2.93
CA LEU A 87 -30.12 -31.52 2.10
C LEU A 87 -30.99 -30.90 0.99
N ALA A 88 -31.65 -29.78 1.24
CA ALA A 88 -32.40 -29.05 0.22
C ALA A 88 -31.51 -28.67 -0.99
N ALA A 89 -30.23 -28.34 -0.75
CA ALA A 89 -29.28 -27.96 -1.79
C ALA A 89 -28.78 -29.13 -2.67
N ARG A 90 -29.10 -30.39 -2.34
CA ARG A 90 -28.58 -31.60 -3.00
C ARG A 90 -28.63 -31.52 -4.52
N ALA A 91 -29.81 -31.30 -5.09
CA ALA A 91 -29.99 -31.29 -6.55
C ALA A 91 -29.25 -30.13 -7.23
N ALA A 92 -29.05 -29.00 -6.54
CA ALA A 92 -28.26 -27.89 -7.06
C ALA A 92 -26.77 -28.24 -7.06
N VAL A 93 -26.26 -28.83 -5.97
CA VAL A 93 -24.85 -29.25 -5.84
C VAL A 93 -24.50 -30.39 -6.81
N GLU A 94 -25.38 -31.38 -6.97
CA GLU A 94 -25.17 -32.48 -7.93
C GLU A 94 -25.02 -31.98 -9.37
N ARG A 95 -25.79 -30.94 -9.76
CA ARG A 95 -25.67 -30.30 -11.09
C ARG A 95 -24.32 -29.61 -11.31
N LEU A 96 -23.65 -29.18 -10.24
CA LEU A 96 -22.34 -28.51 -10.32
C LEU A 96 -21.16 -29.49 -10.47
N GLY A 97 -21.41 -30.81 -10.38
CA GLY A 97 -20.37 -31.84 -10.54
C GLY A 97 -19.21 -31.71 -9.54
N ALA A 98 -19.49 -31.24 -8.32
CA ALA A 98 -18.46 -31.03 -7.30
C ALA A 98 -17.93 -32.36 -6.74
N SER A 99 -16.64 -32.42 -6.39
CA SER A 99 -16.04 -33.56 -5.68
C SER A 99 -16.04 -33.37 -4.16
N ARG A 100 -16.22 -32.13 -3.70
CA ARG A 100 -16.33 -31.74 -2.29
C ARG A 100 -17.29 -30.57 -2.12
N VAL A 101 -17.98 -30.53 -0.98
CA VAL A 101 -18.95 -29.50 -0.63
C VAL A 101 -18.46 -28.76 0.61
N LEU A 102 -18.33 -27.44 0.51
CA LEU A 102 -18.13 -26.55 1.64
C LEU A 102 -19.49 -26.08 2.16
N VAL A 103 -19.84 -26.41 3.39
CA VAL A 103 -21.01 -25.87 4.07
C VAL A 103 -20.56 -24.72 4.96
N ALA A 104 -21.13 -23.54 4.76
CA ALA A 104 -20.90 -22.34 5.54
C ALA A 104 -22.23 -21.71 5.97
N TYR A 105 -22.19 -20.87 6.99
CA TYR A 105 -23.39 -20.24 7.54
C TYR A 105 -23.40 -18.76 7.21
N ALA A 106 -24.57 -18.21 6.88
CA ALA A 106 -24.69 -16.79 6.57
C ALA A 106 -24.60 -15.89 7.80
N ASP A 107 -24.85 -16.45 9.00
CA ASP A 107 -24.79 -15.73 10.28
C ASP A 107 -23.37 -15.67 10.88
N THR A 108 -22.35 -16.22 10.22
CA THR A 108 -20.94 -16.16 10.65
C THR A 108 -20.08 -15.25 9.75
N PRO A 109 -20.42 -13.95 9.61
CA PRO A 109 -19.78 -13.04 8.65
C PRO A 109 -18.33 -12.68 9.01
N LEU A 110 -17.88 -13.02 10.22
CA LEU A 110 -16.54 -12.67 10.71
C LEU A 110 -15.48 -13.70 10.32
N LEU A 111 -15.86 -14.84 9.73
CA LEU A 111 -14.92 -15.84 9.21
C LEU A 111 -14.01 -15.23 8.15
N ARG A 112 -12.75 -15.67 8.13
CA ARG A 112 -11.75 -15.26 7.15
C ARG A 112 -11.68 -16.25 5.98
N PRO A 113 -11.35 -15.77 4.76
CA PRO A 113 -11.12 -16.65 3.62
C PRO A 113 -10.04 -17.71 3.90
N ASP A 114 -8.96 -17.33 4.60
CA ASP A 114 -7.86 -18.24 4.96
C ASP A 114 -8.33 -19.39 5.86
N SER A 115 -9.30 -19.15 6.74
CA SER A 115 -9.89 -20.17 7.61
C SER A 115 -10.69 -21.19 6.79
N LEU A 116 -11.47 -20.75 5.80
CA LEU A 116 -12.19 -21.63 4.89
C LEU A 116 -11.24 -22.39 3.95
N LEU A 117 -10.18 -21.74 3.48
CA LEU A 117 -9.16 -22.38 2.64
C LEU A 117 -8.38 -23.45 3.43
N GLY A 118 -8.00 -23.15 4.67
CA GLY A 118 -7.39 -24.09 5.60
C GLY A 118 -8.26 -25.32 5.83
N LEU A 119 -9.57 -25.12 6.00
CA LEU A 119 -10.57 -26.19 6.12
C LEU A 119 -10.59 -27.09 4.87
N LEU A 120 -10.66 -26.51 3.68
CA LEU A 120 -10.65 -27.24 2.40
C LEU A 120 -9.36 -28.02 2.17
N HIS A 121 -8.21 -27.41 2.48
CA HIS A 121 -6.91 -28.07 2.39
C HIS A 121 -6.81 -29.24 3.35
N ARG A 122 -7.26 -29.07 4.59
CA ARG A 122 -7.23 -30.13 5.60
C ARG A 122 -8.04 -31.34 5.15
N PHE A 123 -9.24 -31.13 4.63
CA PHE A 123 -10.09 -32.20 4.07
C PHE A 123 -9.35 -33.02 3.00
N THR A 124 -8.76 -32.33 2.02
CA THR A 124 -8.11 -32.99 0.89
C THR A 124 -6.80 -33.67 1.28
N LEU A 125 -5.96 -33.02 2.06
CA LEU A 125 -4.63 -33.55 2.41
C LEU A 125 -4.69 -34.68 3.43
N LYS A 126 -5.70 -34.69 4.31
CA LYS A 126 -5.90 -35.79 5.26
C LYS A 126 -6.74 -36.93 4.68
N GLY A 127 -7.35 -36.76 3.51
CA GLY A 127 -8.30 -37.73 2.96
C GLY A 127 -9.48 -37.97 3.92
N ALA A 128 -9.93 -36.90 4.59
CA ALA A 128 -10.94 -36.98 5.63
C ALA A 128 -12.32 -37.35 5.05
N ASP A 129 -13.14 -38.05 5.82
CA ASP A 129 -14.56 -38.23 5.50
C ASP A 129 -15.34 -36.93 5.76
N LEU A 130 -14.98 -36.23 6.85
CA LEU A 130 -15.51 -34.92 7.20
C LEU A 130 -14.40 -34.04 7.80
N THR A 131 -14.37 -32.77 7.41
CA THR A 131 -13.56 -31.77 8.12
C THR A 131 -14.45 -30.66 8.67
N ILE A 132 -14.21 -30.27 9.92
CA ILE A 132 -14.97 -29.22 10.61
C ILE A 132 -14.09 -28.04 10.99
N LEU A 133 -14.65 -26.83 10.96
CA LEU A 133 -13.97 -25.64 11.45
C LEU A 133 -14.14 -25.56 12.96
N THR A 134 -13.04 -25.39 13.68
CA THR A 134 -13.05 -25.33 15.14
C THR A 134 -12.24 -24.16 15.67
N ALA A 135 -12.51 -23.72 16.89
CA ALA A 135 -11.78 -22.63 17.54
C ALA A 135 -11.35 -23.00 18.94
N VAL A 136 -10.12 -22.66 19.30
CA VAL A 136 -9.65 -22.79 20.68
C VAL A 136 -9.94 -21.48 21.41
N VAL A 137 -10.75 -21.54 22.47
CA VAL A 137 -11.15 -20.37 23.25
C VAL A 137 -10.82 -20.55 24.73
N ASP A 138 -10.50 -19.43 25.39
CA ASP A 138 -10.21 -19.42 26.83
C ASP A 138 -11.49 -19.56 27.68
N ASP A 139 -12.59 -18.97 27.23
CA ASP A 139 -13.90 -19.04 27.89
C ASP A 139 -14.99 -19.43 26.89
N ALA A 140 -15.34 -20.72 26.86
CA ALA A 140 -16.41 -21.22 26.00
C ALA A 140 -17.79 -20.61 26.31
N ALA A 141 -18.05 -20.19 27.55
CA ALA A 141 -19.34 -19.63 27.94
C ALA A 141 -19.60 -18.27 27.26
N ALA A 142 -18.54 -17.55 26.88
CA ALA A 142 -18.63 -16.24 26.22
C ALA A 142 -19.07 -16.32 24.74
N TYR A 143 -19.05 -17.51 24.12
CA TYR A 143 -19.30 -17.66 22.67
C TYR A 143 -20.65 -18.32 22.32
N GLY A 144 -21.49 -18.68 23.29
CA GLY A 144 -22.85 -19.15 23.04
C GLY A 144 -23.01 -20.68 22.98
N GLU A 145 -23.89 -21.19 22.12
CA GLU A 145 -24.33 -22.60 22.08
C GLU A 145 -23.52 -23.48 21.11
N TYR A 146 -22.21 -23.26 21.03
CA TYR A 146 -21.34 -24.09 20.20
C TYR A 146 -21.08 -25.47 20.84
N GLY A 147 -21.01 -26.50 19.99
CA GLY A 147 -20.62 -27.85 20.42
C GLY A 147 -19.14 -27.89 20.81
N GLU A 148 -18.80 -28.62 21.87
CA GLU A 148 -17.43 -28.81 22.36
C GLU A 148 -16.80 -30.01 21.66
N VAL A 149 -15.63 -29.83 21.08
CA VAL A 149 -14.87 -30.89 20.42
C VAL A 149 -13.99 -31.58 21.47
N VAL A 150 -14.24 -32.88 21.65
CA VAL A 150 -13.48 -33.73 22.57
C VAL A 150 -12.53 -34.59 21.76
N ARG A 151 -11.27 -34.59 22.17
CA ARG A 151 -10.21 -35.36 21.53
C ARG A 151 -9.71 -36.47 22.43
N GLU A 152 -9.28 -37.57 21.83
CA GLU A 152 -8.54 -38.62 22.52
C GLU A 152 -7.11 -38.15 22.80
N ALA A 153 -6.64 -38.29 24.04
CA ALA A 153 -5.26 -37.96 24.37
C ALA A 153 -4.31 -39.00 23.78
N THR A 154 -3.51 -38.62 22.78
CA THR A 154 -2.50 -39.50 22.18
C THR A 154 -1.08 -39.00 22.47
N ALA A 155 -0.14 -39.93 22.69
CA ALA A 155 1.27 -39.61 22.92
C ALA A 155 1.98 -39.05 21.66
N SER A 156 1.38 -39.24 20.48
CA SER A 156 1.91 -38.85 19.16
C SER A 156 1.44 -37.47 18.68
N GLY A 157 0.54 -36.80 19.40
CA GLY A 157 0.03 -35.46 19.06
C GLY A 157 -1.03 -35.41 17.95
N ASP A 158 -1.31 -36.52 17.26
CA ASP A 158 -2.49 -36.64 16.39
C ASP A 158 -3.64 -37.16 17.26
N SER A 159 -4.35 -36.22 17.89
CA SER A 159 -5.45 -36.51 18.82
C SER A 159 -6.77 -36.52 18.04
N PRO A 160 -7.31 -37.70 17.67
CA PRO A 160 -8.54 -37.78 16.89
C PRO A 160 -9.70 -37.16 17.67
N ILE A 161 -10.64 -36.56 16.94
CA ILE A 161 -11.90 -36.10 17.54
C ILE A 161 -12.73 -37.35 17.77
N ILE A 162 -13.07 -37.60 19.02
CA ILE A 162 -13.83 -38.78 19.45
C ILE A 162 -15.27 -38.43 19.79
N GLU A 163 -15.57 -37.16 20.03
CA GLU A 163 -16.91 -36.73 20.40
C GLU A 163 -17.07 -35.23 20.10
N ILE A 164 -18.30 -34.82 19.75
CA ILE A 164 -18.71 -33.43 19.76
C ILE A 164 -19.88 -33.33 20.72
N ARG A 165 -19.70 -32.63 21.85
CA ARG A 165 -20.70 -32.50 22.92
C ARG A 165 -21.56 -31.26 22.73
N ASP A 166 -22.87 -31.44 22.78
CA ASP A 166 -23.80 -30.30 22.77
C ASP A 166 -23.81 -29.61 24.14
N ARG A 167 -24.27 -28.36 24.20
CA ARG A 167 -24.25 -27.55 25.43
C ARG A 167 -24.95 -28.20 26.64
N ALA A 168 -26.00 -28.99 26.40
CA ALA A 168 -26.70 -29.71 27.46
C ALA A 168 -25.79 -30.72 28.18
N GLU A 169 -24.90 -31.37 27.43
CA GLU A 169 -23.94 -32.37 27.92
C GLU A 169 -22.69 -31.70 28.54
N GLN A 170 -22.39 -30.45 28.14
CA GLN A 170 -21.28 -29.67 28.70
C GLN A 170 -21.51 -29.23 30.16
N ARG A 171 -22.78 -29.07 30.59
CA ARG A 171 -23.14 -28.61 31.95
C ARG A 171 -22.82 -29.63 33.04
N GLU A 172 -22.62 -30.90 32.69
CA GLU A 172 -22.32 -31.98 33.65
C GLU A 172 -20.82 -32.12 33.96
N HIS A 173 -19.93 -31.46 33.20
CA HIS A 173 -18.47 -31.51 33.40
C HIS A 173 -17.93 -30.15 33.91
N THR A 174 -17.89 -29.99 35.24
CA THR A 174 -17.46 -28.77 35.97
C THR A 174 -15.94 -28.66 36.17
N GLY A 175 -15.15 -28.92 35.13
CA GLY A 175 -13.72 -28.64 35.12
C GLY A 175 -13.40 -27.33 34.38
N VAL A 176 -12.76 -26.38 35.05
CA VAL A 176 -12.15 -25.20 34.41
C VAL A 176 -10.82 -25.64 33.78
N ALA A 177 -10.90 -26.34 32.64
CA ALA A 177 -9.74 -26.59 31.81
C ALA A 177 -9.54 -25.38 30.88
N ALA A 178 -8.33 -24.81 30.86
CA ALA A 178 -7.96 -23.75 29.93
C ALA A 178 -7.90 -24.30 28.49
N GLY A 179 -8.44 -23.56 27.51
CA GLY A 179 -8.37 -23.87 26.09
C GLY A 179 -9.37 -24.91 25.60
N ARG A 180 -10.68 -24.59 25.64
CA ARG A 180 -11.73 -25.46 25.07
C ARG A 180 -11.81 -25.30 23.56
N GLU A 181 -11.95 -26.40 22.82
CA GLU A 181 -12.13 -26.38 21.37
C GLU A 181 -13.62 -26.44 21.03
N LEU A 182 -14.12 -25.44 20.31
CA LEU A 182 -15.52 -25.32 19.90
C LEU A 182 -15.66 -25.60 18.40
N ASN A 183 -16.75 -26.27 18.02
CA ASN A 183 -17.17 -26.37 16.63
C ASN A 183 -17.87 -25.07 16.22
N VAL A 184 -17.28 -24.31 15.29
CA VAL A 184 -17.72 -22.95 14.94
C VAL A 184 -18.56 -22.88 13.67
N GLY A 185 -19.03 -24.03 13.16
CA GLY A 185 -20.05 -24.05 12.10
C GLY A 185 -19.51 -23.76 10.70
N ALA A 186 -18.59 -24.60 10.21
CA ALA A 186 -18.34 -24.80 8.79
C ALA A 186 -17.81 -26.23 8.56
N TYR A 187 -18.21 -26.86 7.46
CA TYR A 187 -17.98 -28.29 7.22
C TYR A 187 -17.51 -28.53 5.78
N VAL A 188 -16.64 -29.51 5.57
CA VAL A 188 -16.27 -29.99 4.23
C VAL A 188 -16.40 -31.50 4.18
N ALA A 189 -17.14 -32.01 3.20
CA ALA A 189 -17.32 -33.43 2.95
C ALA A 189 -17.47 -33.73 1.46
N ALA A 190 -17.30 -35.00 1.07
CA ALA A 190 -17.67 -35.46 -0.27
C ALA A 190 -19.20 -35.45 -0.42
N PRO A 191 -19.76 -35.04 -1.58
CA PRO A 191 -21.22 -34.92 -1.75
C PRO A 191 -21.97 -36.22 -1.45
N GLY A 192 -21.44 -37.36 -1.90
CA GLY A 192 -22.08 -38.67 -1.69
C GLY A 192 -22.21 -39.05 -0.22
N LEU A 193 -21.15 -38.84 0.57
CA LEU A 193 -21.17 -39.07 2.02
C LEU A 193 -22.10 -38.06 2.70
N LEU A 194 -21.94 -36.77 2.37
CA LEU A 194 -22.69 -35.68 2.99
C LEU A 194 -24.20 -35.88 2.83
N PHE A 195 -24.68 -35.99 1.60
CA PHE A 195 -26.12 -36.11 1.34
C PHE A 195 -26.66 -37.48 1.76
N GLY A 196 -25.89 -38.56 1.62
CA GLY A 196 -26.30 -39.89 2.05
C GLY A 196 -26.53 -39.99 3.56
N GLU A 197 -25.62 -39.44 4.38
CA GLU A 197 -25.79 -39.42 5.83
C GLU A 197 -26.91 -38.47 6.27
N LEU A 198 -27.04 -37.29 5.64
CA LEU A 198 -28.13 -36.36 5.94
C LEU A 198 -29.52 -36.94 5.64
N GLU A 199 -29.66 -37.73 4.56
CA GLU A 199 -30.91 -38.43 4.26
C GLU A 199 -31.24 -39.49 5.31
N SER A 200 -30.24 -40.29 5.66
CA SER A 200 -30.35 -41.30 6.72
C SER A 200 -30.80 -40.65 8.04
N MET A 201 -30.14 -39.57 8.47
CA MET A 201 -30.51 -38.78 9.64
C MET A 201 -31.95 -38.27 9.58
N ALA A 202 -32.36 -37.72 8.43
CA ALA A 202 -33.69 -37.18 8.26
C ALA A 202 -34.79 -38.25 8.38
N THR A 203 -34.53 -39.50 7.94
CA THR A 203 -35.47 -40.62 8.14
C THR A 203 -35.63 -41.02 9.61
N GLU A 204 -34.63 -40.72 10.43
CA GLU A 204 -34.63 -40.97 11.87
C GLU A 204 -35.13 -39.78 12.69
N GLY A 205 -35.57 -38.69 12.02
CA GLY A 205 -36.08 -37.49 12.65
C GLY A 205 -35.02 -36.54 13.21
N GLU A 206 -33.75 -36.71 12.82
CA GLU A 206 -32.64 -35.85 13.21
C GLU A 206 -32.16 -35.00 12.04
N HIS A 207 -31.95 -33.71 12.28
CA HIS A 207 -31.78 -32.70 11.24
C HIS A 207 -30.65 -31.71 11.54
N ARG A 208 -29.81 -31.95 12.55
CA ARG A 208 -28.69 -31.06 12.94
C ARG A 208 -27.37 -31.52 12.33
N LEU A 209 -26.61 -30.60 11.72
CA LEU A 209 -25.26 -30.90 11.19
C LEU A 209 -24.26 -31.35 12.26
N THR A 210 -24.45 -30.99 13.53
CA THR A 210 -23.58 -31.46 14.62
C THR A 210 -23.67 -32.98 14.82
N GLU A 211 -24.84 -33.58 14.56
CA GLU A 211 -25.02 -35.03 14.65
C GLU A 211 -24.34 -35.78 13.49
N LEU A 212 -24.20 -35.15 12.31
CA LEU A 212 -23.46 -35.72 11.17
C LEU A 212 -22.04 -36.13 11.59
N ALA A 213 -21.36 -35.26 12.33
CA ALA A 213 -20.03 -35.53 12.85
C ALA A 213 -20.00 -36.73 13.80
N ARG A 214 -20.99 -36.83 14.70
CA ARG A 214 -21.12 -37.95 15.66
C ARG A 214 -21.37 -39.28 14.95
N ARG A 215 -22.21 -39.30 13.91
CA ARG A 215 -22.47 -40.51 13.11
C ARG A 215 -21.26 -41.00 12.36
N ILE A 216 -20.50 -40.08 11.76
CA ILE A 216 -19.27 -40.42 11.04
C ILE A 216 -18.27 -41.06 12.02
N ILE A 217 -18.08 -40.47 13.21
CA ILE A 217 -17.23 -41.04 14.27
C ILE A 217 -17.77 -42.43 14.69
N GLY A 218 -19.06 -42.56 14.98
CA GLY A 218 -19.68 -43.80 15.45
C GLY A 218 -19.59 -44.97 14.46
N ARG A 219 -19.43 -44.68 13.16
CA ARG A 219 -19.22 -45.67 12.09
C ARG A 219 -17.75 -45.92 11.77
N GLY A 220 -16.83 -45.30 12.51
CA GLY A 220 -15.38 -45.43 12.32
C GLY A 220 -14.82 -44.57 11.18
N GLY A 221 -15.56 -43.56 10.72
CA GLY A 221 -15.11 -42.61 9.73
C GLY A 221 -14.13 -41.58 10.30
N SER A 222 -13.30 -41.02 9.43
CA SER A 222 -12.25 -40.07 9.77
C SER A 222 -12.78 -38.63 9.79
N ILE A 223 -12.73 -38.00 10.96
CA ILE A 223 -13.04 -36.58 11.10
C ILE A 223 -11.79 -35.79 11.49
N HIS A 224 -11.59 -34.67 10.80
CA HIS A 224 -10.50 -33.75 11.11
C HIS A 224 -11.05 -32.35 11.36
N SER A 225 -10.23 -31.49 11.96
CA SER A 225 -10.57 -30.07 12.03
C SER A 225 -9.45 -29.18 11.53
N TYR A 226 -9.84 -27.97 11.14
CA TYR A 226 -8.95 -26.83 11.02
C TYR A 226 -9.24 -25.89 12.20
N GLN A 227 -8.24 -25.69 13.06
CA GLN A 227 -8.34 -24.88 14.27
C GLN A 227 -8.01 -23.42 13.97
N ILE A 228 -8.96 -22.52 14.24
CA ILE A 228 -8.75 -21.07 14.24
C ILE A 228 -8.33 -20.59 15.64
N TYR A 229 -7.47 -19.58 15.65
CA TYR A 229 -6.95 -18.95 16.87
C TYR A 229 -7.34 -17.48 17.01
N ASP A 230 -7.89 -16.87 15.96
CA ASP A 230 -8.53 -15.56 16.04
C ASP A 230 -9.96 -15.74 16.55
N THR A 231 -10.14 -15.58 17.86
CA THR A 231 -11.45 -15.76 18.51
C THR A 231 -12.50 -14.75 18.04
N SER A 232 -12.11 -13.69 17.33
CA SER A 232 -13.06 -12.76 16.70
C SER A 232 -13.84 -13.39 15.54
N GLU A 233 -13.34 -14.47 14.93
CA GLU A 233 -14.03 -15.19 13.85
C GLU A 233 -15.18 -16.09 14.36
N VAL A 234 -15.17 -16.45 15.65
CA VAL A 234 -16.07 -17.45 16.26
C VAL A 234 -17.51 -16.96 16.36
N ARG A 235 -17.76 -15.65 16.34
CA ARG A 235 -19.06 -15.07 16.71
C ARG A 235 -20.06 -15.11 15.56
N GLY A 236 -21.09 -15.95 15.70
CA GLY A 236 -22.31 -15.87 14.90
C GLY A 236 -23.25 -14.75 15.33
N ILE A 237 -24.16 -14.34 14.44
CA ILE A 237 -25.12 -13.25 14.63
C ILE A 237 -26.53 -13.81 14.69
N ASN A 238 -27.03 -14.05 15.90
CA ASN A 238 -28.38 -14.53 16.17
C ASN A 238 -29.21 -13.56 17.01
N THR A 239 -28.60 -12.48 17.51
CA THR A 239 -29.25 -11.44 18.31
C THR A 239 -28.75 -10.04 17.91
N PRO A 240 -29.54 -8.98 18.14
CA PRO A 240 -29.08 -7.60 17.92
C PRO A 240 -27.81 -7.23 18.69
N ALA A 241 -27.61 -7.78 19.89
CA ALA A 241 -26.40 -7.55 20.68
C ALA A 241 -25.16 -8.18 20.03
N GLN A 242 -25.28 -9.37 19.44
CA GLN A 242 -24.20 -9.99 18.67
C GLN A 242 -23.92 -9.23 17.38
N LEU A 243 -24.96 -8.68 16.71
CA LEU A 243 -24.76 -7.83 15.55
C LEU A 243 -23.94 -6.57 15.89
N ALA A 244 -24.25 -5.90 17.01
CA ALA A 244 -23.49 -4.75 17.48
C ALA A 244 -22.02 -5.12 17.78
N GLN A 245 -21.78 -6.23 18.48
CA GLN A 245 -20.42 -6.72 18.74
C GLN A 245 -19.67 -7.08 17.45
N ALA A 246 -20.36 -7.68 16.47
CA ALA A 246 -19.75 -7.98 15.18
C ALA A 246 -19.40 -6.69 14.43
N ALA A 247 -20.23 -5.65 14.51
CA ALA A 247 -19.93 -4.34 13.94
C ALA A 247 -18.69 -3.72 14.61
N ASP A 248 -18.57 -3.82 15.93
CA ASP A 248 -17.37 -3.37 16.67
C ASP A 248 -16.12 -4.13 16.24
N ILE A 249 -16.22 -5.45 15.96
CA ILE A 249 -15.11 -6.25 15.46
C ILE A 249 -14.73 -5.85 14.03
N VAL A 250 -15.71 -5.65 13.14
CA VAL A 250 -15.46 -5.17 11.78
C VAL A 250 -14.77 -3.80 11.83
N LEU A 251 -15.22 -2.92 12.72
CA LEU A 251 -14.59 -1.63 12.97
C LEU A 251 -13.19 -1.75 13.57
N ALA A 252 -12.98 -2.63 14.54
CA ALA A 252 -11.64 -2.85 15.10
C ALA A 252 -10.67 -3.42 14.04
N ARG A 253 -11.17 -4.25 13.13
CA ARG A 253 -10.39 -4.80 12.00
C ARG A 253 -9.98 -3.70 11.00
N LEU A 254 -10.80 -2.65 10.80
CA LEU A 254 -10.42 -1.47 10.02
C LEU A 254 -9.13 -0.80 10.52
N PHE A 255 -8.78 -0.95 11.80
CA PHE A 255 -7.61 -0.27 12.39
C PHE A 255 -6.46 -1.21 12.75
N ARG A 256 -6.57 -2.49 12.43
CA ARG A 256 -5.52 -3.47 12.73
C ARG A 256 -4.67 -3.73 11.49
N PRO A 257 -3.39 -3.31 11.46
CA PRO A 257 -2.51 -3.58 10.33
C PRO A 257 -2.38 -5.08 10.12
N ILE A 258 -2.57 -5.52 8.88
CA ILE A 258 -2.30 -6.90 8.46
C ILE A 258 -0.99 -6.89 7.68
N LYS A 259 -0.16 -7.92 7.86
CA LYS A 259 1.02 -8.11 7.02
C LYS A 259 0.54 -8.24 5.58
N ASN A 260 0.95 -7.30 4.72
CA ASN A 260 0.63 -7.39 3.31
C ASN A 260 1.50 -8.49 2.68
N THR A 261 0.89 -9.65 2.45
CA THR A 261 1.46 -10.80 1.74
C THR A 261 1.03 -10.84 0.28
N ASP A 262 0.42 -9.76 -0.23
CA ASP A 262 0.08 -9.67 -1.64
C ASP A 262 1.35 -9.65 -2.49
N THR A 263 1.35 -10.52 -3.49
CA THR A 263 2.44 -10.68 -4.44
C THR A 263 2.14 -9.99 -5.77
N LYS A 264 0.98 -9.33 -5.89
CA LYS A 264 0.64 -8.50 -7.03
C LYS A 264 1.54 -7.27 -7.09
N ILE A 265 1.88 -6.91 -8.32
CA ILE A 265 2.49 -5.64 -8.64
C ILE A 265 1.39 -4.59 -8.56
N VAL A 266 1.61 -3.53 -7.79
CA VAL A 266 0.72 -2.37 -7.71
C VAL A 266 1.54 -1.10 -7.85
N PHE A 267 1.25 -0.28 -8.85
CA PHE A 267 1.94 0.99 -9.07
C PHE A 267 1.42 2.06 -8.11
N GLY A 268 2.34 2.69 -7.40
CA GLY A 268 2.09 3.91 -6.64
C GLY A 268 2.45 5.17 -7.45
N THR A 269 2.43 6.32 -6.78
CA THR A 269 2.77 7.62 -7.40
C THR A 269 4.22 7.74 -7.87
N GLY A 270 5.11 6.85 -7.44
CA GLY A 270 6.54 6.87 -7.75
C GLY A 270 7.09 5.48 -8.02
N GLY A 271 6.40 4.71 -8.86
CA GLY A 271 6.75 3.35 -9.26
C GLY A 271 6.07 2.25 -8.43
N TRP A 272 6.44 1.01 -8.67
CA TRP A 272 6.02 -0.14 -7.87
C TRP A 272 6.98 -0.35 -6.70
N ARG A 273 6.46 -0.58 -5.49
CA ARG A 273 7.24 -0.82 -4.28
C ARG A 273 6.63 -1.96 -3.48
N ALA A 274 7.47 -2.81 -2.89
CA ALA A 274 7.02 -3.88 -2.01
C ALA A 274 8.13 -4.31 -1.04
N LEU A 275 7.75 -5.10 -0.03
CA LEU A 275 8.70 -5.73 0.88
C LEU A 275 9.48 -6.83 0.15
N ILE A 276 10.80 -6.85 0.37
CA ILE A 276 11.71 -7.86 -0.17
C ILE A 276 11.30 -9.24 0.36
N GLY A 277 11.15 -10.20 -0.55
CA GLY A 277 10.77 -11.59 -0.23
C GLY A 277 9.26 -11.83 -0.12
N GLU A 278 8.45 -10.77 -0.05
CA GLU A 278 6.99 -10.84 -0.15
C GLU A 278 6.57 -10.44 -1.58
N GLY A 279 6.06 -9.22 -1.76
CA GLY A 279 5.72 -8.69 -3.07
C GLY A 279 6.94 -8.38 -3.93
N TYR A 280 8.07 -7.92 -3.36
CA TYR A 280 9.27 -7.60 -4.14
C TYR A 280 10.14 -8.84 -4.31
N THR A 281 10.07 -9.45 -5.49
CA THR A 281 10.87 -10.62 -5.88
C THR A 281 11.48 -10.39 -7.26
N LEU A 282 12.61 -11.05 -7.57
CA LEU A 282 13.19 -11.00 -8.91
C LEU A 282 12.23 -11.54 -9.99
N ALA A 283 11.34 -12.47 -9.64
CA ALA A 283 10.28 -12.92 -10.53
C ALA A 283 9.33 -11.77 -10.91
N ASN A 284 8.95 -10.94 -9.94
CA ASN A 284 8.08 -9.79 -10.17
C ASN A 284 8.78 -8.66 -10.92
N VAL A 285 10.05 -8.39 -10.62
CA VAL A 285 10.89 -7.46 -11.41
C VAL A 285 10.89 -7.90 -12.88
N ARG A 286 11.16 -9.18 -13.15
CA ARG A 286 11.20 -9.71 -14.51
C ARG A 286 9.84 -9.65 -15.22
N ARG A 287 8.74 -9.99 -14.53
CA ARG A 287 7.38 -9.86 -15.08
C ARG A 287 7.04 -8.43 -15.45
N LEU A 288 7.40 -7.47 -14.61
CA LEU A 288 7.16 -6.06 -14.90
C LEU A 288 8.05 -5.58 -16.06
N CYS A 289 9.32 -5.98 -16.11
CA CYS A 289 10.19 -5.67 -17.24
C CYS A 289 9.68 -6.27 -18.55
N GLN A 290 9.10 -7.49 -18.51
CA GLN A 290 8.51 -8.12 -19.69
C GLN A 290 7.29 -7.32 -20.19
N ALA A 291 6.42 -6.84 -19.29
CA ALA A 291 5.30 -5.98 -19.67
C ALA A 291 5.77 -4.66 -20.30
N VAL A 292 6.83 -4.05 -19.77
CA VAL A 292 7.44 -2.84 -20.36
C VAL A 292 8.12 -3.15 -21.71
N ALA A 293 8.82 -4.28 -21.85
CA ALA A 293 9.41 -4.71 -23.12
C ALA A 293 8.34 -4.97 -24.20
N ASN A 294 7.20 -5.53 -23.81
CA ASN A 294 6.05 -5.70 -24.70
C ASN A 294 5.51 -4.34 -25.15
N GLU A 295 5.45 -3.33 -24.27
CA GLU A 295 5.06 -1.97 -24.67
C GLU A 295 6.05 -1.34 -25.65
N VAL A 296 7.36 -1.48 -25.40
CA VAL A 296 8.42 -1.01 -26.32
C VAL A 296 8.22 -1.61 -27.72
N THR A 297 7.94 -2.92 -27.77
CA THR A 297 7.67 -3.65 -29.01
C THR A 297 6.37 -3.19 -29.69
N ARG A 298 5.28 -3.03 -28.93
CA ARG A 298 4.00 -2.52 -29.45
C ARG A 298 4.12 -1.12 -30.04
N LYS A 299 4.99 -0.28 -29.47
CA LYS A 299 5.29 1.07 -29.95
C LYS A 299 6.27 1.09 -31.13
N GLY A 300 6.95 -0.02 -31.45
CA GLY A 300 7.94 -0.10 -32.52
C GLY A 300 9.22 0.73 -32.25
N VAL A 301 9.58 0.88 -30.98
CA VAL A 301 10.72 1.71 -30.52
C VAL A 301 11.84 0.87 -29.90
N GLU A 302 11.93 -0.42 -30.23
CA GLU A 302 12.94 -1.36 -29.71
C GLU A 302 14.36 -0.86 -29.97
N HIS A 303 14.60 -0.24 -31.13
CA HIS A 303 15.90 0.31 -31.54
C HIS A 303 16.41 1.45 -30.65
N GLN A 304 15.54 2.10 -29.88
CA GLN A 304 15.93 3.15 -28.93
C GLN A 304 16.54 2.54 -27.65
N GLY A 305 16.27 1.28 -27.36
CA GLY A 305 16.78 0.62 -26.16
C GLY A 305 16.21 1.19 -24.85
N VAL A 306 16.80 0.76 -23.73
CA VAL A 306 16.48 1.23 -22.38
C VAL A 306 17.75 1.56 -21.61
N VAL A 307 17.65 2.47 -20.64
CA VAL A 307 18.72 2.75 -19.67
C VAL A 307 18.29 2.28 -18.28
N ILE A 308 19.15 1.55 -17.58
CA ILE A 308 18.81 0.89 -16.31
C ILE A 308 19.85 1.26 -15.24
N GLY A 309 19.38 1.68 -14.06
CA GLY A 309 20.21 1.92 -12.88
C GLY A 309 19.56 1.40 -11.59
N GLY A 310 20.24 1.60 -10.45
CA GLY A 310 19.72 1.24 -9.14
C GLY A 310 20.36 2.06 -8.02
N ASP A 311 19.70 2.12 -6.86
CA ASP A 311 20.26 2.71 -5.64
C ASP A 311 21.05 1.68 -4.81
N ARG A 312 21.51 2.09 -3.62
CA ARG A 312 22.38 1.27 -2.76
C ARG A 312 21.69 0.24 -1.88
N ARG A 313 20.37 0.03 -1.98
CA ARG A 313 19.67 -0.93 -1.11
C ARG A 313 19.91 -2.38 -1.54
N PHE A 314 19.54 -3.30 -0.66
CA PHE A 314 19.64 -4.73 -0.91
C PHE A 314 18.86 -5.14 -2.18
N LEU A 315 19.48 -5.99 -3.02
CA LEU A 315 18.98 -6.48 -4.32
C LEU A 315 18.86 -5.43 -5.44
N SER A 316 19.27 -4.18 -5.27
CA SER A 316 19.14 -3.19 -6.35
C SER A 316 19.96 -3.56 -7.57
N ARG A 317 21.21 -3.99 -7.38
CA ARG A 317 22.08 -4.41 -8.48
C ARG A 317 21.56 -5.66 -9.18
N GLU A 318 21.22 -6.70 -8.43
CA GLU A 318 20.71 -7.95 -8.97
C GLU A 318 19.38 -7.77 -9.70
N SER A 319 18.55 -6.83 -9.26
CA SER A 319 17.29 -6.50 -9.94
C SER A 319 17.51 -5.71 -11.22
N ALA A 320 18.50 -4.80 -11.25
CA ALA A 320 18.88 -4.07 -12.46
C ALA A 320 19.45 -5.02 -13.52
N GLU A 321 20.27 -5.99 -13.10
CA GLU A 321 20.78 -7.07 -13.94
C GLU A 321 19.64 -7.97 -14.45
N ALA A 322 18.72 -8.39 -13.58
CA ALA A 322 17.55 -9.18 -13.98
C ALA A 322 16.62 -8.43 -14.95
N ALA A 323 16.51 -7.11 -14.82
CA ALA A 323 15.80 -6.27 -15.79
C ALA A 323 16.53 -6.28 -17.14
N ALA A 324 17.84 -6.07 -17.15
CA ALA A 324 18.67 -6.09 -18.36
C ALA A 324 18.55 -7.43 -19.11
N GLU A 325 18.55 -8.56 -18.40
CA GLU A 325 18.33 -9.90 -18.98
C GLU A 325 17.01 -9.99 -19.76
N VAL A 326 15.93 -9.40 -19.25
CA VAL A 326 14.61 -9.42 -19.88
C VAL A 326 14.60 -8.57 -21.14
N PHE A 327 15.06 -7.32 -21.07
CA PHE A 327 15.10 -6.46 -22.27
C PHE A 327 16.01 -7.05 -23.35
N ALA A 328 17.18 -7.57 -22.97
CA ALA A 328 18.08 -8.24 -23.91
C ALA A 328 17.45 -9.49 -24.54
N GLY A 329 16.73 -10.31 -23.76
CA GLY A 329 15.99 -11.47 -24.25
C GLY A 329 14.90 -11.12 -25.27
N ASN A 330 14.37 -9.90 -25.20
CA ASN A 330 13.40 -9.37 -26.16
C ASN A 330 14.06 -8.55 -27.29
N ASN A 331 15.39 -8.66 -27.48
CA ASN A 331 16.18 -7.95 -28.49
C ASN A 331 16.15 -6.41 -28.37
N ILE A 332 15.96 -5.89 -27.16
CA ILE A 332 15.98 -4.45 -26.87
C ILE A 332 17.38 -4.13 -26.31
N PRO A 333 18.13 -3.18 -26.93
CA PRO A 333 19.43 -2.75 -26.40
C PRO A 333 19.29 -2.17 -25.00
N VAL A 334 20.30 -2.42 -24.15
CA VAL A 334 20.31 -1.96 -22.76
C VAL A 334 21.60 -1.22 -22.47
N THR A 335 21.48 0.02 -22.00
CA THR A 335 22.56 0.72 -21.31
C THR A 335 22.42 0.46 -19.82
N LEU A 336 23.26 -0.41 -19.26
CA LEU A 336 23.29 -0.72 -17.84
C LEU A 336 24.28 0.23 -17.15
N LEU A 337 23.78 1.04 -16.22
CA LEU A 337 24.61 1.97 -15.47
C LEU A 337 25.39 1.24 -14.37
N ARG A 338 26.37 1.93 -13.78
CA ARG A 338 27.14 1.49 -12.61
C ARG A 338 26.25 0.99 -11.46
N ASP A 339 26.88 0.29 -10.52
CA ASP A 339 26.21 -0.40 -9.40
C ASP A 339 25.23 0.47 -8.61
N ASP A 340 25.55 1.76 -8.46
CA ASP A 340 24.74 2.75 -7.78
C ASP A 340 24.69 4.08 -8.54
N VAL A 341 23.49 4.56 -8.85
CA VAL A 341 23.25 5.88 -9.48
C VAL A 341 22.03 6.56 -8.85
N PRO A 342 22.01 7.91 -8.79
CA PRO A 342 20.83 8.62 -8.31
C PRO A 342 19.68 8.53 -9.33
N THR A 343 18.43 8.55 -8.84
CA THR A 343 17.23 8.66 -9.69
C THR A 343 17.33 9.79 -10.73
N PRO A 344 17.71 11.03 -10.37
CA PRO A 344 17.81 12.11 -11.35
C PRO A 344 18.78 11.83 -12.51
N LEU A 345 19.82 11.01 -12.31
CA LEU A 345 20.72 10.62 -13.40
C LEU A 345 20.01 9.71 -14.40
N VAL A 346 19.18 8.76 -13.96
CA VAL A 346 18.38 7.92 -14.88
C VAL A 346 17.33 8.76 -15.63
N THR A 347 16.69 9.70 -14.93
CA THR A 347 15.76 10.67 -15.52
C THR A 347 16.43 11.53 -16.60
N PHE A 348 17.68 11.96 -16.37
CA PHE A 348 18.50 12.68 -17.35
C PHE A 348 18.96 11.78 -18.50
N ALA A 349 19.37 10.55 -18.20
CA ALA A 349 19.97 9.63 -19.16
C ALA A 349 18.99 9.18 -20.25
N ALA A 350 17.71 9.00 -19.91
CA ALA A 350 16.70 8.57 -20.88
C ALA A 350 16.62 9.51 -22.12
N PRO A 351 16.37 10.83 -21.97
CA PRO A 351 16.39 11.75 -23.09
C PRO A 351 17.80 11.98 -23.65
N HIS A 352 18.85 11.95 -22.82
CA HIS A 352 20.24 12.13 -23.27
C HIS A 352 20.69 11.05 -24.27
N LEU A 353 20.31 9.81 -24.03
CA LEU A 353 20.62 8.66 -24.89
C LEU A 353 19.58 8.44 -25.99
N GLY A 354 18.43 9.12 -25.93
CA GLY A 354 17.28 8.82 -26.79
C GLY A 354 16.70 7.43 -26.52
N ALA A 355 16.75 6.97 -25.27
CA ALA A 355 16.23 5.67 -24.85
C ALA A 355 14.70 5.68 -24.81
N ALA A 356 14.05 4.55 -25.13
CA ALA A 356 12.60 4.45 -25.07
C ALA A 356 12.07 4.61 -23.63
N TYR A 357 12.82 4.05 -22.67
CA TYR A 357 12.53 4.13 -21.25
C TYR A 357 13.80 4.19 -20.39
N GLY A 358 13.71 4.93 -19.28
CA GLY A 358 14.62 4.83 -18.14
C GLY A 358 14.03 3.98 -17.04
N ILE A 359 14.84 3.13 -16.40
CA ILE A 359 14.41 2.25 -15.32
C ILE A 359 15.36 2.43 -14.15
N ILE A 360 14.82 2.63 -12.96
CA ILE A 360 15.64 2.63 -11.75
C ILE A 360 15.06 1.73 -10.68
N ILE A 361 15.94 0.90 -10.11
CA ILE A 361 15.64 0.07 -8.96
C ILE A 361 15.87 0.86 -7.67
N THR A 362 14.79 1.14 -6.95
CA THR A 362 14.81 1.95 -5.74
C THR A 362 13.42 1.97 -5.08
N SER A 363 13.38 2.13 -3.76
CA SER A 363 12.19 2.59 -3.04
C SER A 363 12.40 3.92 -2.32
N SER A 364 13.32 4.77 -2.78
CA SER A 364 13.56 6.14 -2.28
C SER A 364 13.79 6.12 -0.76
N HIS A 365 13.01 6.89 -0.02
CA HIS A 365 13.05 7.03 1.43
C HIS A 365 12.49 5.82 2.22
N ASN A 366 11.93 4.79 1.58
CA ASN A 366 11.39 3.64 2.32
C ASN A 366 12.50 2.90 3.10
N PRO A 367 12.15 2.28 4.25
CA PRO A 367 13.09 1.49 5.06
C PRO A 367 13.82 0.39 4.27
N PRO A 368 14.96 -0.13 4.79
CA PRO A 368 15.84 -1.06 4.06
C PRO A 368 15.19 -2.36 3.57
N GLN A 369 14.14 -2.83 4.24
CA GLN A 369 13.40 -4.03 3.85
C GLN A 369 12.49 -3.85 2.63
N TRP A 370 12.34 -2.63 2.13
CA TRP A 370 11.61 -2.30 0.91
C TRP A 370 12.57 -2.15 -0.25
N ASN A 371 12.10 -2.54 -1.44
CA ASN A 371 12.68 -2.18 -2.72
C ASN A 371 11.54 -1.86 -3.70
N GLY A 372 11.87 -1.34 -4.88
CA GLY A 372 10.91 -0.93 -5.89
C GLY A 372 11.54 -0.76 -7.26
N MET A 373 10.70 -0.41 -8.22
CA MET A 373 11.12 -0.07 -9.58
C MET A 373 10.31 1.11 -10.08
N LYS A 374 11.01 2.14 -10.56
CA LYS A 374 10.42 3.26 -11.30
C LYS A 374 10.69 3.07 -12.78
N VAL A 375 9.74 3.49 -13.60
CA VAL A 375 9.84 3.55 -15.06
C VAL A 375 9.69 5.02 -15.46
N PHE A 376 10.55 5.51 -16.35
CA PHE A 376 10.53 6.85 -16.92
C PHE A 376 10.38 6.73 -18.43
N ARG A 377 9.60 7.62 -19.03
CA ARG A 377 9.45 7.71 -20.48
C ARG A 377 10.73 8.24 -21.13
N ALA A 378 10.75 8.25 -22.46
CA ALA A 378 11.86 8.76 -23.26
C ALA A 378 12.25 10.22 -22.95
N ASP A 379 11.32 11.05 -22.49
CA ASP A 379 11.56 12.44 -22.07
C ASP A 379 12.03 12.57 -20.60
N GLY A 380 12.18 11.44 -19.89
CA GLY A 380 12.49 11.39 -18.46
C GLY A 380 11.27 11.55 -17.54
N SER A 381 10.08 11.85 -18.05
CA SER A 381 8.89 11.98 -17.21
C SER A 381 8.42 10.64 -16.65
N LEU A 382 7.74 10.66 -15.50
CA LEU A 382 7.04 9.49 -14.98
C LEU A 382 5.78 9.19 -15.83
N PRO A 383 5.45 7.91 -16.08
CA PRO A 383 4.23 7.52 -16.78
C PRO A 383 2.97 7.98 -16.04
N LEU A 384 1.93 8.30 -16.82
CA LEU A 384 0.60 8.62 -16.32
C LEU A 384 -0.11 7.34 -15.84
N ASP A 385 -1.20 7.52 -15.09
CA ASP A 385 -1.93 6.41 -14.44
C ASP A 385 -2.31 5.31 -15.44
N GLU A 386 -2.85 5.68 -16.60
CA GLU A 386 -3.26 4.72 -17.64
C GLU A 386 -2.10 3.84 -18.12
N GLU A 387 -0.90 4.39 -18.27
CA GLU A 387 0.27 3.61 -18.68
C GLU A 387 0.74 2.67 -17.57
N THR A 388 0.79 3.15 -16.33
CA THR A 388 1.17 2.31 -15.19
C THR A 388 0.17 1.19 -14.94
N ASP A 389 -1.13 1.44 -15.12
CA ASP A 389 -2.20 0.44 -14.99
C ASP A 389 -2.04 -0.65 -16.07
N ARG A 390 -1.72 -0.28 -17.31
CA ARG A 390 -1.43 -1.27 -18.37
C ARG A 390 -0.23 -2.15 -18.02
N TYR A 391 0.88 -1.56 -17.58
CA TYR A 391 2.08 -2.34 -17.18
C TYR A 391 1.76 -3.28 -16.01
N GLN A 392 1.00 -2.78 -15.04
CA GLN A 392 0.58 -3.51 -13.85
C GLN A 392 -0.27 -4.73 -14.21
N ASP A 393 -1.32 -4.52 -14.99
CA ASP A 393 -2.30 -5.55 -15.32
C ASP A 393 -1.67 -6.64 -16.18
N GLU A 394 -0.85 -6.25 -17.15
CA GLU A 394 -0.10 -7.19 -17.98
C GLU A 394 0.92 -7.98 -17.14
N ALA A 395 1.72 -7.32 -16.30
CA ALA A 395 2.69 -8.02 -15.46
C ALA A 395 2.04 -8.99 -14.45
N ASN A 396 0.87 -8.64 -13.92
CA ASN A 396 0.10 -9.50 -13.03
C ASN A 396 -0.55 -10.69 -13.76
N ALA A 397 -0.87 -10.55 -15.05
CA ALA A 397 -1.39 -11.63 -15.89
C ALA A 397 -0.29 -12.61 -16.37
N LEU A 398 0.96 -12.14 -16.50
CA LEU A 398 2.09 -12.98 -16.90
C LEU A 398 2.47 -13.99 -15.81
N ARG A 399 2.73 -15.23 -16.22
CA ARG A 399 3.41 -16.23 -15.39
C ARG A 399 4.92 -16.04 -15.52
N VAL A 400 5.67 -16.55 -14.54
CA VAL A 400 7.15 -16.53 -14.61
C VAL A 400 7.69 -17.23 -15.86
N THR A 401 7.00 -18.26 -16.35
CA THR A 401 7.37 -18.98 -17.58
C THR A 401 7.09 -18.21 -18.87
N ASP A 402 6.36 -17.10 -18.80
CA ASP A 402 6.03 -16.27 -19.95
C ASP A 402 7.09 -15.15 -20.16
N VAL A 403 8.04 -15.01 -19.23
CA VAL A 403 9.14 -14.03 -19.31
C VAL A 403 10.25 -14.59 -20.20
N VAL A 404 10.68 -13.77 -21.17
CA VAL A 404 11.82 -14.05 -22.04
C VAL A 404 13.07 -13.39 -21.45
N THR A 405 14.15 -14.14 -21.31
CA THR A 405 15.44 -13.64 -20.83
C THR A 405 16.60 -14.11 -21.69
N LEU A 406 17.66 -13.30 -21.72
CA LEU A 406 18.99 -13.68 -22.18
C LEU A 406 19.95 -13.56 -21.00
N ASP A 407 20.77 -14.59 -20.76
CA ASP A 407 21.82 -14.55 -19.73
C ASP A 407 22.69 -13.29 -19.90
N LEU A 408 22.94 -12.57 -18.80
CA LEU A 408 23.59 -11.27 -18.83
C LEU A 408 25.00 -11.33 -19.44
N ALA A 409 25.77 -12.39 -19.19
CA ALA A 409 27.11 -12.52 -19.77
C ALA A 409 27.04 -12.69 -21.29
N ARG A 410 26.05 -13.44 -21.79
CA ARG A 410 25.78 -13.56 -23.23
C ARG A 410 25.24 -12.28 -23.85
N ALA A 411 24.38 -11.55 -23.13
CA ALA A 411 23.85 -10.28 -23.59
C ALA A 411 24.97 -9.22 -23.74
N ARG A 412 25.93 -9.18 -22.81
CA ARG A 412 27.15 -8.36 -22.89
C ARG A 412 28.07 -8.79 -24.03
N GLU A 413 28.33 -10.08 -24.18
CA GLU A 413 29.17 -10.62 -25.27
C GLU A 413 28.57 -10.30 -26.65
N ALA A 414 27.24 -10.36 -26.78
CA ALA A 414 26.52 -10.00 -27.99
C ALA A 414 26.43 -8.48 -28.24
N GLY A 415 26.82 -7.64 -27.28
CA GLY A 415 26.71 -6.18 -27.34
C GLY A 415 25.28 -5.65 -27.24
N VAL A 416 24.32 -6.48 -26.83
CA VAL A 416 22.93 -6.06 -26.57
C VAL A 416 22.85 -5.29 -25.25
N VAL A 417 23.63 -5.70 -24.25
CA VAL A 417 23.81 -4.96 -23.00
C VAL A 417 25.20 -4.33 -23.01
N VAL A 418 25.26 -3.02 -22.77
CA VAL A 418 26.50 -2.27 -22.61
C VAL A 418 26.53 -1.60 -21.25
N ASP A 419 27.66 -1.71 -20.54
CA ASP A 419 27.87 -0.99 -19.28
C ASP A 419 28.31 0.45 -19.58
N ALA A 420 27.75 1.43 -18.88
CA ALA A 420 28.07 2.85 -19.07
C ALA A 420 28.16 3.63 -17.75
N ASP A 421 28.95 4.71 -17.77
CA ASP A 421 29.00 5.73 -16.73
C ASP A 421 28.52 7.05 -17.33
N LEU A 422 27.55 7.69 -16.66
CA LEU A 422 26.95 8.96 -17.08
C LEU A 422 27.00 10.02 -15.97
N ASP A 423 27.82 9.82 -14.93
CA ASP A 423 28.01 10.80 -13.86
C ASP A 423 28.47 12.15 -14.45
N GLU A 424 29.52 12.15 -15.30
CA GLU A 424 30.10 13.37 -15.89
C GLU A 424 29.11 14.12 -16.81
N PRO A 425 28.44 13.49 -17.81
CA PRO A 425 27.40 14.17 -18.59
C PRO A 425 26.27 14.77 -17.76
N TYR A 426 25.88 14.11 -16.67
CA TYR A 426 24.84 14.59 -15.76
C TYR A 426 25.32 15.79 -14.93
N ILE A 427 26.53 15.72 -14.37
CA ILE A 427 27.18 16.83 -13.64
C ILE A 427 27.33 18.05 -14.55
N ASP A 428 27.88 17.87 -15.76
CA ASP A 428 28.04 18.94 -16.76
C ASP A 428 26.70 19.62 -17.11
N ALA A 429 25.60 18.86 -17.12
CA ALA A 429 24.27 19.41 -17.37
C ALA A 429 23.79 20.29 -16.20
N ILE A 430 24.06 19.89 -14.96
CA ILE A 430 23.78 20.71 -13.76
C ILE A 430 24.58 22.00 -13.81
N GLU A 431 25.88 21.91 -14.06
CA GLU A 431 26.81 23.05 -14.05
C GLU A 431 26.55 24.06 -15.17
N LYS A 432 25.84 23.68 -16.23
CA LYS A 432 25.36 24.61 -17.25
C LYS A 432 24.19 25.48 -16.79
N ILE A 433 23.45 25.04 -15.78
CA ILE A 433 22.27 25.76 -15.24
C ILE A 433 22.61 26.52 -13.96
N VAL A 434 23.45 25.92 -13.12
CA VAL A 434 23.90 26.49 -11.85
C VAL A 434 25.13 27.36 -12.09
N ASP A 435 25.16 28.57 -11.51
CA ASP A 435 26.32 29.46 -11.64
C ASP A 435 27.47 29.02 -10.71
N VAL A 436 28.24 28.04 -11.17
CA VAL A 436 29.42 27.51 -10.47
C VAL A 436 30.42 28.62 -10.12
N ASP A 437 30.61 29.59 -11.02
CA ASP A 437 31.57 30.68 -10.84
C ASP A 437 31.14 31.67 -9.75
N ALA A 438 29.85 31.95 -9.60
CA ALA A 438 29.33 32.74 -8.49
C ALA A 438 29.59 32.08 -7.12
N VAL A 439 29.64 30.75 -7.06
CA VAL A 439 29.94 30.02 -5.83
C VAL A 439 31.43 29.99 -5.52
N ARG A 440 32.29 30.03 -6.56
CA ARG A 440 33.75 30.03 -6.40
C ARG A 440 34.21 31.24 -5.59
N GLY A 441 34.85 30.97 -4.45
CA GLY A 441 35.37 32.03 -3.58
C GLY A 441 34.36 32.58 -2.56
N SER A 442 33.12 32.05 -2.53
CA SER A 442 32.13 32.35 -1.49
C SER A 442 32.60 31.99 -0.07
N GLY A 443 33.58 31.09 0.05
CA GLY A 443 34.07 30.59 1.34
C GLY A 443 33.11 29.62 2.03
N LEU A 444 32.06 29.18 1.34
CA LEU A 444 31.07 28.27 1.87
C LEU A 444 31.70 26.97 2.39
N ARG A 445 31.17 26.54 3.52
CA ARG A 445 31.53 25.30 4.21
C ARG A 445 30.25 24.59 4.57
N VAL A 446 30.12 23.34 4.15
CA VAL A 446 28.88 22.59 4.26
C VAL A 446 29.14 21.21 4.87
N VAL A 447 28.14 20.67 5.55
CA VAL A 447 28.09 19.25 5.91
C VAL A 447 27.04 18.59 5.04
N VAL A 448 27.37 17.45 4.42
CA VAL A 448 26.46 16.70 3.57
C VAL A 448 26.20 15.33 4.20
N ASP A 449 24.96 15.05 4.55
CA ASP A 449 24.50 13.72 4.93
C ASP A 449 23.99 12.98 3.69
N ALA A 450 24.80 12.06 3.18
CA ALA A 450 24.40 11.23 2.03
C ALA A 450 23.35 10.19 2.43
N MET A 451 23.08 10.00 3.73
CA MET A 451 22.15 9.02 4.28
C MET A 451 22.38 7.60 3.75
N TYR A 452 23.63 7.24 3.47
CA TYR A 452 24.06 5.99 2.81
C TYR A 452 23.52 5.79 1.38
N GLY A 453 22.91 6.82 0.81
CA GLY A 453 22.35 6.85 -0.54
C GLY A 453 23.38 7.21 -1.62
N THR A 454 22.87 7.65 -2.77
CA THR A 454 23.61 7.72 -4.04
C THR A 454 24.29 9.07 -4.34
N SER A 455 24.11 10.10 -3.51
CA SER A 455 24.52 11.48 -3.86
C SER A 455 26.02 11.75 -3.75
N GLN A 456 26.78 10.91 -3.05
CA GLN A 456 28.17 11.22 -2.67
C GLN A 456 29.06 11.55 -3.88
N SER A 457 29.02 10.74 -4.94
CA SER A 457 29.88 10.91 -6.13
C SER A 457 29.52 12.21 -6.85
N THR A 458 28.27 12.34 -7.29
CA THR A 458 27.81 13.44 -8.12
C THR A 458 27.77 14.77 -7.38
N LEU A 459 27.16 14.84 -6.20
CA LEU A 459 27.13 16.07 -5.39
C LEU A 459 28.53 16.44 -4.89
N GLY A 460 29.37 15.45 -4.57
CA GLY A 460 30.75 15.69 -4.15
C GLY A 460 31.58 16.37 -5.23
N THR A 461 31.46 15.93 -6.48
CA THR A 461 32.12 16.54 -7.64
C THR A 461 31.64 17.97 -7.85
N ILE A 462 30.32 18.19 -7.93
CA ILE A 462 29.73 19.54 -8.11
C ILE A 462 30.20 20.51 -7.02
N LEU A 463 30.16 20.11 -5.75
CA LEU A 463 30.62 20.95 -4.64
C LEU A 463 32.14 21.23 -4.73
N THR A 464 32.93 20.28 -5.24
CA THR A 464 34.36 20.45 -5.48
C THR A 464 34.62 21.47 -6.60
N ASP A 465 33.87 21.40 -7.69
CA ASP A 465 34.00 22.31 -8.84
C ASP A 465 33.55 23.74 -8.52
N MET A 466 32.56 23.87 -7.65
CA MET A 466 32.15 25.12 -6.98
C MET A 466 33.15 25.64 -5.94
N ARG A 467 34.18 24.85 -5.58
CA ARG A 467 35.15 25.13 -4.51
C ARG A 467 34.53 25.32 -3.12
N VAL A 468 33.42 24.63 -2.85
CA VAL A 468 32.77 24.55 -1.55
C VAL A 468 33.51 23.54 -0.68
N ARG A 469 33.76 23.87 0.60
CA ARG A 469 34.37 22.92 1.54
C ARG A 469 33.29 22.01 2.11
N ALA A 470 33.15 20.82 1.55
CA ALA A 470 32.16 19.84 1.97
C ALA A 470 32.75 18.77 2.92
N GLU A 471 32.04 18.47 3.99
CA GLU A 471 32.29 17.32 4.87
C GLU A 471 31.14 16.33 4.74
N PHE A 472 31.42 15.10 4.29
CA PHE A 472 30.39 14.08 4.12
C PHE A 472 30.27 13.18 5.35
N ILE A 473 29.02 12.90 5.76
CA ILE A 473 28.68 11.87 6.74
C ILE A 473 27.78 10.82 6.09
N HIS A 474 27.77 9.61 6.68
CA HIS A 474 27.01 8.46 6.18
C HIS A 474 27.24 8.19 4.68
N ALA A 475 28.46 8.37 4.21
CA ALA A 475 28.80 8.29 2.78
C ALA A 475 29.14 6.85 2.34
N GLN A 476 29.49 5.98 3.29
CA GLN A 476 29.80 4.59 3.03
C GLN A 476 28.62 3.83 2.42
N HIS A 477 28.92 2.85 1.58
CA HIS A 477 27.90 1.94 1.08
C HIS A 477 27.36 1.07 2.23
N ASN A 478 26.09 1.25 2.58
CA ASN A 478 25.41 0.44 3.59
C ASN A 478 23.95 0.20 3.15
N PRO A 479 23.61 -1.01 2.65
CA PRO A 479 22.27 -1.31 2.16
C PRO A 479 21.20 -1.32 3.27
N LEU A 480 21.62 -1.29 4.54
CA LEU A 480 20.74 -1.15 5.69
C LEU A 480 20.50 0.31 6.09
N PHE A 481 21.13 1.29 5.44
CA PHE A 481 20.98 2.72 5.74
C PHE A 481 21.16 3.07 7.24
N GLY A 482 22.04 2.34 7.94
CA GLY A 482 22.23 2.49 9.39
C GLY A 482 21.08 1.95 10.27
N GLY A 483 20.17 1.15 9.70
CA GLY A 483 18.99 0.58 10.37
C GLY A 483 17.75 1.48 10.34
N ILE A 484 17.79 2.60 9.62
CA ILE A 484 16.69 3.57 9.53
C ILE A 484 16.31 3.83 8.07
N ALA A 485 15.13 4.41 7.85
CA ALA A 485 14.74 4.86 6.51
C ALA A 485 15.62 6.05 6.07
N PRO A 486 16.11 6.09 4.82
CA PRO A 486 16.95 7.20 4.33
C PRO A 486 16.06 8.38 3.89
N ALA A 487 15.41 9.06 4.83
CA ALA A 487 14.53 10.20 4.56
C ALA A 487 15.08 11.47 5.25
N PRO A 488 15.25 12.60 4.53
CA PRO A 488 15.89 13.79 5.07
C PRO A 488 14.90 14.69 5.85
N ASP A 489 14.33 14.15 6.93
CA ASP A 489 13.43 14.87 7.85
C ASP A 489 14.10 15.23 9.19
N LEU A 490 13.41 16.07 9.97
CA LEU A 490 13.87 16.55 11.27
C LEU A 490 14.32 15.43 12.22
N GLN A 491 13.62 14.29 12.26
CA GLN A 491 13.94 13.20 13.19
C GLN A 491 15.25 12.51 12.78
N ARG A 492 15.44 12.29 11.48
CA ARG A 492 16.55 11.52 10.92
C ARG A 492 17.81 12.36 10.72
N LEU A 493 17.69 13.69 10.60
CA LEU A 493 18.81 14.61 10.46
C LEU A 493 19.43 15.09 11.79
N SER A 494 19.12 14.43 12.92
CA SER A 494 19.63 14.80 14.24
C SER A 494 21.17 14.86 14.31
N THR A 495 21.88 13.94 13.64
CA THR A 495 23.35 13.95 13.57
C THR A 495 23.86 15.17 12.80
N LEU A 496 23.29 15.46 11.63
CA LEU A 496 23.63 16.63 10.84
C LEU A 496 23.39 17.93 11.62
N ILE A 497 22.22 18.06 12.27
CA ILE A 497 21.88 19.19 13.14
C ILE A 497 22.90 19.34 14.27
N GLY A 498 23.25 18.24 14.93
CA GLY A 498 24.24 18.22 16.01
C GLY A 498 25.61 18.72 15.56
N LEU A 499 26.07 18.32 14.36
CA LEU A 499 27.35 18.78 13.79
C LEU A 499 27.35 20.27 13.45
N ILE A 500 26.26 20.79 12.87
CA ILE A 500 26.13 22.23 12.61
C ILE A 500 26.19 23.01 13.93
N LYS A 501 25.40 22.60 14.94
CA LYS A 501 25.37 23.26 16.26
C LYS A 501 26.72 23.20 16.98
N ALA A 502 27.38 22.04 16.95
CA ALA A 502 28.70 21.86 17.56
C ALA A 502 29.82 22.57 16.78
N GLY A 503 29.60 22.92 15.52
CA GLY A 503 30.54 23.65 14.69
C GLY A 503 30.72 25.12 15.07
N GLU A 504 29.88 25.68 15.94
CA GLU A 504 29.96 27.07 16.45
C GLU A 504 30.18 28.11 15.34
N GLY A 505 29.41 28.02 14.24
CA GLY A 505 29.51 28.93 13.09
C GLY A 505 30.54 28.53 12.03
N ARG A 506 31.19 27.36 12.17
CA ARG A 506 32.09 26.80 11.15
C ARG A 506 31.38 26.45 9.85
N TYR A 507 30.14 25.97 9.93
CA TYR A 507 29.36 25.51 8.78
C TYR A 507 28.25 26.51 8.49
N HIS A 508 28.04 26.77 7.20
CA HIS A 508 27.03 27.71 6.71
C HIS A 508 25.73 26.99 6.32
N LEU A 509 25.81 25.68 6.07
CA LEU A 509 24.71 24.90 5.52
C LEU A 509 24.91 23.40 5.80
N GLY A 510 23.86 22.74 6.28
CA GLY A 510 23.72 21.29 6.24
C GLY A 510 22.83 20.88 5.06
N MET A 511 23.26 19.89 4.30
CA MET A 511 22.51 19.32 3.18
C MET A 511 22.31 17.83 3.42
N ALA A 512 21.18 17.28 3.00
CA ALA A 512 20.94 15.85 3.00
C ALA A 512 20.12 15.44 1.77
N THR A 513 20.31 14.21 1.31
CA THR A 513 19.52 13.61 0.24
C THR A 513 18.96 12.26 0.67
N ASP A 514 17.81 11.86 0.14
CA ASP A 514 17.26 10.52 0.39
C ASP A 514 18.03 9.41 -0.34
N GLY A 515 17.59 8.16 -0.17
CA GLY A 515 18.30 6.96 -0.63
C GLY A 515 18.67 6.97 -2.13
N ASP A 516 17.80 7.49 -2.99
CA ASP A 516 18.00 7.63 -4.43
C ASP A 516 18.22 9.08 -4.90
N SER A 517 18.42 9.99 -3.95
CA SER A 517 18.80 11.39 -4.17
C SER A 517 17.83 12.23 -5.00
N ASP A 518 16.54 11.85 -4.99
CA ASP A 518 15.47 12.64 -5.61
C ASP A 518 14.84 13.65 -4.63
N ARG A 519 15.18 13.59 -3.33
CA ARG A 519 14.76 14.56 -2.31
C ARG A 519 15.93 15.25 -1.65
N ILE A 520 15.66 16.44 -1.12
CA ILE A 520 16.59 17.26 -0.35
C ILE A 520 16.05 17.55 1.05
N GLY A 521 16.94 17.61 2.04
CA GLY A 521 16.70 18.26 3.32
C GLY A 521 17.80 19.25 3.65
N ILE A 522 17.43 20.35 4.30
CA ILE A 522 18.34 21.46 4.60
C ILE A 522 18.33 21.74 6.10
N VAL A 523 19.52 22.00 6.64
CA VAL A 523 19.72 22.54 7.98
C VAL A 523 20.45 23.87 7.85
N ASP A 524 19.88 24.93 8.42
CA ASP A 524 20.45 26.27 8.31
C ASP A 524 21.73 26.44 9.14
N GLU A 525 22.34 27.63 9.07
CA GLU A 525 23.59 27.96 9.75
C GLU A 525 23.50 27.90 11.29
N LYS A 526 22.29 27.83 11.85
CA LYS A 526 22.02 27.75 13.29
C LYS A 526 21.72 26.32 13.75
N GLY A 527 21.71 25.37 12.82
CA GLY A 527 21.33 24.00 13.09
C GLY A 527 19.82 23.80 13.17
N GLU A 528 19.02 24.71 12.59
CA GLU A 528 17.57 24.56 12.54
C GLU A 528 17.17 23.89 11.22
N TYR A 529 16.30 22.88 11.31
CA TYR A 529 15.74 22.23 10.13
C TYR A 529 14.90 23.24 9.34
N VAL A 530 15.11 23.25 8.03
CA VAL A 530 14.36 24.07 7.09
C VAL A 530 13.35 23.16 6.43
N ASP A 531 12.08 23.38 6.75
CA ASP A 531 10.98 22.62 6.17
C ASP A 531 11.00 22.71 4.64
N ALA A 532 10.64 21.63 3.95
CA ALA A 532 10.61 21.60 2.49
C ALA A 532 9.73 22.72 1.92
N ASN A 533 8.63 23.08 2.59
CA ASN A 533 7.78 24.20 2.19
C ASN A 533 8.54 25.54 2.21
N ASP A 534 9.34 25.79 3.25
CA ASP A 534 10.17 27.00 3.32
C ASP A 534 11.29 26.97 2.27
N LEU A 535 11.86 25.80 1.99
CA LEU A 535 12.87 25.64 0.93
C LEU A 535 12.31 26.00 -0.45
N LEU A 536 11.07 25.57 -0.76
CA LEU A 536 10.41 25.93 -2.01
C LEU A 536 10.20 27.44 -2.13
N LEU A 537 9.80 28.11 -1.04
CA LEU A 537 9.67 29.58 -1.04
C LEU A 537 11.02 30.27 -1.28
N LEU A 538 12.09 29.81 -0.61
CA LEU A 538 13.44 30.33 -0.77
C LEU A 538 13.92 30.26 -2.21
N LEU A 539 13.76 29.08 -2.83
CA LEU A 539 14.19 28.87 -4.21
C LEU A 539 13.29 29.60 -5.21
N TYR A 540 11.97 29.67 -4.99
CA TYR A 540 11.09 30.43 -5.87
C TYR A 540 11.44 31.93 -5.85
N TRP A 541 11.58 32.50 -4.66
CA TRP A 541 12.00 33.89 -4.48
C TRP A 541 13.37 34.13 -5.13
N TYR A 542 14.34 33.23 -4.94
CA TYR A 542 15.67 33.38 -5.52
C TYR A 542 15.67 33.35 -7.05
N LEU A 543 14.99 32.36 -7.65
CA LEU A 543 14.84 32.26 -9.10
C LEU A 543 14.20 33.53 -9.67
N HIS A 544 13.16 34.03 -9.01
CA HIS A 544 12.43 35.20 -9.48
C HIS A 544 13.17 36.52 -9.26
N GLU A 545 13.57 36.83 -8.03
CA GLU A 545 14.09 38.15 -7.66
C GLU A 545 15.59 38.31 -7.92
N VAL A 546 16.36 37.21 -7.81
CA VAL A 546 17.83 37.28 -7.93
C VAL A 546 18.31 36.81 -9.30
N ARG A 547 17.77 35.70 -9.82
CA ARG A 547 18.07 35.24 -11.19
C ARG A 547 17.22 35.94 -12.25
N GLY A 548 16.16 36.63 -11.86
CA GLY A 548 15.30 37.39 -12.78
C GLY A 548 14.38 36.52 -13.64
N GLU A 549 14.18 35.26 -13.27
CA GLU A 549 13.32 34.34 -14.01
C GLU A 549 11.85 34.64 -13.73
N ARG A 550 11.08 34.93 -14.78
CA ARG A 550 9.63 35.18 -14.68
C ARG A 550 8.84 33.91 -14.97
N GLY A 551 7.70 33.76 -14.30
CA GLY A 551 6.81 32.62 -14.40
C GLY A 551 6.25 32.15 -13.06
N GLY A 552 5.20 31.34 -13.16
CA GLY A 552 4.47 30.81 -12.02
C GLY A 552 5.18 29.75 -11.20
N VAL A 553 4.44 29.16 -10.27
CA VAL A 553 4.88 28.04 -9.42
C VAL A 553 3.84 26.93 -9.37
N VAL A 554 4.28 25.69 -9.35
CA VAL A 554 3.40 24.52 -9.23
C VAL A 554 3.67 23.78 -7.94
N ARG A 555 2.61 23.42 -7.24
CA ARG A 555 2.69 22.64 -6.01
C ARG A 555 1.60 21.59 -5.97
N ASN A 556 1.85 20.48 -5.28
CA ASN A 556 0.77 19.54 -5.02
C ASN A 556 -0.17 20.06 -3.91
N LEU A 557 -1.32 19.40 -3.75
CA LEU A 557 -2.33 19.79 -2.76
C LEU A 557 -1.91 19.66 -1.28
N ALA A 558 -0.82 18.95 -0.98
CA ALA A 558 -0.28 18.80 0.39
C ALA A 558 0.85 19.79 0.70
N THR A 559 1.17 20.68 -0.24
CA THR A 559 2.25 21.67 -0.14
C THR A 559 1.68 23.03 0.23
N THR A 560 2.45 23.83 0.97
CA THR A 560 2.04 25.11 1.57
C THR A 560 1.34 26.06 0.61
N HIS A 561 0.31 26.75 1.12
CA HIS A 561 -0.34 27.87 0.42
C HIS A 561 0.51 29.15 0.45
N LEU A 562 1.65 29.17 1.15
CA LEU A 562 2.58 30.30 1.10
C LEU A 562 3.17 30.51 -0.30
N LEU A 563 3.30 29.45 -1.12
CA LEU A 563 3.75 29.57 -2.50
C LEU A 563 2.75 30.37 -3.34
N ASP A 564 1.45 30.20 -3.08
CA ASP A 564 0.39 30.95 -3.76
C ASP A 564 0.46 32.42 -3.39
N ARG A 565 0.71 32.72 -2.10
CA ARG A 565 0.90 34.10 -1.62
C ARG A 565 2.13 34.74 -2.25
N LEU A 566 3.24 34.00 -2.37
CA LEU A 566 4.47 34.51 -2.98
C LEU A 566 4.31 34.73 -4.49
N ALA A 567 3.66 33.82 -5.20
CA ALA A 567 3.34 33.99 -6.62
C ALA A 567 2.44 35.21 -6.85
N ALA A 568 1.38 35.36 -6.04
CA ALA A 568 0.50 36.52 -6.11
C ALA A 568 1.23 37.83 -5.82
N HIS A 569 2.20 37.83 -4.89
CA HIS A 569 3.06 39.00 -4.63
C HIS A 569 3.89 39.39 -5.85
N PHE A 570 4.39 38.41 -6.62
CA PHE A 570 5.10 38.63 -7.88
C PHE A 570 4.19 38.94 -9.07
N GLY A 571 2.87 38.78 -8.92
CA GLY A 571 1.91 38.91 -10.02
C GLY A 571 1.92 37.70 -10.96
N GLU A 572 2.39 36.55 -10.48
CA GLU A 572 2.55 35.29 -11.22
C GLU A 572 1.44 34.29 -10.85
N GLU A 573 1.19 33.31 -11.72
CA GLU A 573 0.22 32.24 -11.47
C GLU A 573 0.78 31.17 -10.50
N SER A 574 -0.07 30.66 -9.62
CA SER A 574 0.20 29.42 -8.87
C SER A 574 -0.79 28.33 -9.28
N ARG A 575 -0.31 27.08 -9.41
CA ARG A 575 -1.15 25.94 -9.75
C ARG A 575 -1.05 24.83 -8.71
N GLU A 576 -2.21 24.45 -8.16
CA GLU A 576 -2.37 23.27 -7.31
C GLU A 576 -2.66 22.03 -8.18
N VAL A 577 -1.96 20.93 -7.92
CA VAL A 577 -2.13 19.63 -8.61
C VAL A 577 -2.25 18.46 -7.64
N ARG A 578 -2.59 17.27 -8.17
CA ARG A 578 -2.59 15.99 -7.41
C ARG A 578 -1.18 15.64 -6.90
N VAL A 579 -1.10 14.81 -5.85
CA VAL A 579 0.21 14.32 -5.38
C VAL A 579 0.81 13.38 -6.42
N GLY A 580 2.13 13.48 -6.62
CA GLY A 580 2.86 12.74 -7.63
C GLY A 580 3.51 13.69 -8.63
N PHE A 581 4.83 13.61 -8.72
CA PHE A 581 5.64 14.59 -9.44
C PHE A 581 5.35 14.68 -10.95
N LYS A 582 4.71 13.65 -11.54
CA LYS A 582 4.17 13.71 -12.91
C LYS A 582 3.14 14.81 -13.13
N HIS A 583 2.35 15.14 -12.10
CA HIS A 583 1.36 16.22 -12.19
C HIS A 583 2.00 17.59 -11.98
N VAL A 584 3.07 17.66 -11.18
CA VAL A 584 3.84 18.89 -10.96
C VAL A 584 4.50 19.33 -12.26
N THR A 585 5.24 18.43 -12.91
CA THR A 585 5.91 18.72 -14.19
C THR A 585 4.94 19.08 -15.31
N ALA A 586 3.84 18.33 -15.48
CA ALA A 586 2.80 18.68 -16.44
C ALA A 586 2.19 20.06 -16.17
N GLY A 587 1.91 20.38 -14.91
CA GLY A 587 1.41 21.71 -14.52
C GLY A 587 2.43 22.82 -14.80
N MET A 588 3.73 22.55 -14.64
CA MET A 588 4.77 23.55 -14.91
C MET A 588 4.79 23.93 -16.38
N ASP A 589 4.67 22.95 -17.28
CA ASP A 589 4.62 23.18 -18.72
C ASP A 589 3.36 23.97 -19.12
N GLU A 590 2.20 23.69 -18.50
CA GLU A 590 0.94 24.38 -18.78
C GLU A 590 0.99 25.89 -18.49
N ILE A 591 1.58 26.29 -17.37
CA ILE A 591 1.60 27.69 -16.93
C ILE A 591 2.96 28.37 -17.13
N GLY A 592 3.93 27.68 -17.74
CA GLY A 592 5.30 28.15 -17.89
C GLY A 592 6.00 28.44 -16.56
N ALA A 593 5.73 27.65 -15.53
CA ALA A 593 6.24 27.84 -14.18
C ALA A 593 7.78 27.76 -14.11
N VAL A 594 8.39 28.53 -13.22
CA VAL A 594 9.84 28.46 -12.96
C VAL A 594 10.20 27.36 -11.98
N LEU A 595 9.30 27.03 -11.04
CA LEU A 595 9.53 26.07 -9.98
C LEU A 595 8.32 25.13 -9.85
N GLY A 596 8.61 23.85 -9.66
CA GLY A 596 7.63 22.85 -9.24
C GLY A 596 8.15 22.08 -8.04
N GLY A 597 7.32 21.88 -7.02
CA GLY A 597 7.75 21.22 -5.80
C GLY A 597 6.66 20.52 -4.99
N GLU A 598 7.12 19.65 -4.09
CA GLU A 598 6.29 18.93 -3.13
C GLU A 598 6.85 19.10 -1.72
N SER A 599 5.97 19.18 -0.71
CA SER A 599 6.31 19.21 0.72
C SER A 599 7.13 18.01 1.20
N SER A 600 7.27 16.96 0.39
CA SER A 600 8.16 15.82 0.68
C SER A 600 9.65 16.10 0.41
N GLY A 601 10.04 17.35 0.07
CA GLY A 601 11.42 17.72 -0.24
C GLY A 601 11.85 17.42 -1.68
N GLY A 602 10.89 17.23 -2.60
CA GLY A 602 11.17 16.99 -4.02
C GLY A 602 10.86 18.24 -4.84
N LEU A 603 11.76 18.63 -5.76
CA LEU A 603 11.58 19.81 -6.60
C LEU A 603 12.31 19.70 -7.94
N THR A 604 11.87 20.53 -8.89
CA THR A 604 12.56 20.79 -10.17
C THR A 604 12.32 22.24 -10.59
N VAL A 605 13.12 22.72 -11.54
CA VAL A 605 13.01 24.07 -12.10
C VAL A 605 12.88 24.01 -13.62
N ARG A 606 12.36 25.08 -14.21
CA ARG A 606 12.24 25.19 -15.67
C ARG A 606 13.59 25.03 -16.35
N GLY A 607 13.62 24.23 -17.42
CA GLY A 607 14.84 23.95 -18.17
C GLY A 607 15.74 22.87 -17.55
N TRP A 608 15.33 22.26 -16.43
CA TRP A 608 15.94 21.05 -15.90
C TRP A 608 15.13 19.79 -16.27
N ILE A 609 15.42 18.66 -15.64
CA ILE A 609 14.79 17.37 -15.91
C ILE A 609 13.31 17.35 -15.48
N LEU A 610 12.51 16.49 -16.13
CA LEU A 610 11.10 16.23 -15.80
C LEU A 610 10.93 15.27 -14.60
N GLY A 611 11.70 15.50 -13.55
CA GLY A 611 11.74 14.71 -12.34
C GLY A 611 12.35 15.49 -11.18
N LYS A 612 12.30 14.92 -9.98
CA LYS A 612 12.91 15.56 -8.82
C LYS A 612 14.42 15.34 -8.82
N ASP A 613 15.16 16.34 -8.37
CA ASP A 613 16.61 16.26 -8.27
C ASP A 613 17.14 16.95 -7.00
N GLY A 614 17.46 16.15 -5.99
CA GLY A 614 18.02 16.65 -4.73
C GLY A 614 19.46 17.13 -4.87
N ILE A 615 20.23 16.58 -5.82
CA ILE A 615 21.62 16.96 -6.06
C ILE A 615 21.66 18.35 -6.72
N PHE A 616 20.86 18.54 -7.76
CA PHE A 616 20.65 19.85 -8.38
C PHE A 616 20.15 20.88 -7.37
N ALA A 617 19.16 20.52 -6.52
CA ALA A 617 18.64 21.42 -5.50
C ALA A 617 19.73 21.84 -4.50
N CYS A 618 20.60 20.93 -4.06
CA CYS A 618 21.75 21.25 -3.19
C CYS A 618 22.70 22.26 -3.86
N ALA A 619 23.02 22.05 -5.14
CA ALA A 619 23.85 22.95 -5.92
C ALA A 619 23.21 24.34 -6.05
N LEU A 620 21.91 24.41 -6.32
CA LEU A 620 21.15 25.66 -6.43
C LEU A 620 21.07 26.43 -5.10
N VAL A 621 20.93 25.74 -3.96
CA VAL A 621 20.98 26.38 -2.63
C VAL A 621 22.37 26.98 -2.37
N ALA A 622 23.45 26.29 -2.74
CA ALA A 622 24.80 26.85 -2.64
C ALA A 622 24.97 28.10 -3.52
N GLU A 623 24.44 28.10 -4.75
CA GLU A 623 24.38 29.28 -5.63
C GLU A 623 23.61 30.42 -4.98
N MET A 624 22.44 30.14 -4.41
CA MET A 624 21.61 31.14 -3.73
C MET A 624 22.36 31.83 -2.59
N LEU A 625 23.02 31.07 -1.71
CA LEU A 625 23.79 31.64 -0.61
C LEU A 625 24.98 32.47 -1.12
N ALA A 626 25.67 31.99 -2.15
CA ALA A 626 26.81 32.70 -2.72
C ALA A 626 26.42 34.01 -3.39
N ARG A 627 25.36 34.02 -4.22
CA ARG A 627 24.89 35.23 -4.91
C ARG A 627 24.28 36.27 -3.97
N THR A 628 23.53 35.82 -2.97
CA THR A 628 22.84 36.74 -2.06
C THR A 628 23.76 37.25 -0.95
N GLY A 629 24.78 36.48 -0.57
CA GLY A 629 25.62 36.75 0.60
C GLY A 629 24.87 36.72 1.93
N LYS A 630 23.64 36.18 1.94
CA LYS A 630 22.76 36.10 3.11
C LYS A 630 22.71 34.68 3.66
N THR A 631 22.40 34.56 4.95
CA THR A 631 22.15 33.23 5.55
C THR A 631 20.75 32.73 5.27
N ILE A 632 20.51 31.42 5.41
CA ILE A 632 19.16 30.86 5.23
C ILE A 632 18.19 31.46 6.24
N SER A 633 18.59 31.64 7.50
CA SER A 633 17.68 32.22 8.49
C SER A 633 17.31 33.67 8.18
N GLU A 634 18.20 34.45 7.54
CA GLU A 634 17.89 35.80 7.06
C GLU A 634 16.91 35.79 5.89
N LEU A 635 17.15 34.92 4.90
CA LEU A 635 16.27 34.77 3.74
C LEU A 635 14.87 34.30 4.14
N ARG A 636 14.76 33.34 5.07
CA ARG A 636 13.45 32.88 5.60
C ARG A 636 12.67 34.00 6.25
N ARG A 637 13.32 34.81 7.10
CA ARG A 637 12.67 35.99 7.72
C ARG A 637 12.18 36.96 6.66
N HIS A 638 13.03 37.28 5.68
CA HIS A 638 12.66 38.18 4.59
C HIS A 638 11.43 37.71 3.81
N ILE A 639 11.34 36.42 3.50
CA ILE A 639 10.20 35.85 2.78
C ILE A 639 8.95 35.85 3.66
N TRP A 640 9.06 35.52 4.96
CA TRP A 640 7.91 35.58 5.87
C TRP A 640 7.38 37.00 6.07
N ASP A 641 8.22 38.03 5.94
CA ASP A 641 7.76 39.43 5.95
C ASP A 641 6.86 39.73 4.72
N ILE A 642 7.03 38.99 3.62
CA ILE A 642 6.21 39.10 2.40
C ILE A 642 4.94 38.24 2.51
N THR A 643 5.10 36.96 2.87
CA THR A 643 4.02 35.95 2.78
C THR A 643 3.19 35.82 4.05
N GLY A 644 3.67 36.39 5.15
CA GLY A 644 3.28 35.97 6.49
C GLY A 644 3.83 34.59 6.83
N ARG A 645 3.31 33.99 7.91
CA ARG A 645 3.66 32.63 8.34
C ARG A 645 2.43 31.74 8.37
N LEU A 646 2.64 30.48 8.02
CA LEU A 646 1.72 29.38 8.25
C LEU A 646 2.50 28.24 8.92
N TYR A 647 1.78 27.37 9.60
CA TYR A 647 2.30 26.28 10.39
C TYR A 647 1.62 24.99 9.94
N THR A 648 2.44 23.98 9.64
CA THR A 648 1.96 22.67 9.22
C THR A 648 2.00 21.69 10.39
N ALA A 649 0.98 20.85 10.50
CA ALA A 649 0.93 19.69 11.38
C ALA A 649 0.57 18.45 10.57
N GLU A 650 1.27 17.36 10.83
CA GLU A 650 1.08 16.09 10.14
C GLU A 650 0.79 14.97 11.13
N ALA A 651 -0.05 14.03 10.73
CA ALA A 651 -0.26 12.77 11.42
C ALA A 651 -0.51 11.66 10.39
N ASP A 652 -0.05 10.46 10.71
CA ASP A 652 -0.33 9.27 9.92
C ASP A 652 -1.02 8.23 10.81
N VAL A 653 -1.95 7.48 10.23
CA VAL A 653 -2.46 6.23 10.81
C VAL A 653 -2.25 5.08 9.83
N PRO A 654 -1.99 3.85 10.30
CA PRO A 654 -1.95 2.70 9.41
C PRO A 654 -3.26 2.60 8.62
N ALA A 655 -3.15 2.46 7.30
CA ALA A 655 -4.30 2.26 6.43
C ALA A 655 -4.54 0.78 6.22
N THR A 656 -5.79 0.35 6.38
CA THR A 656 -6.26 -0.96 5.97
C THR A 656 -6.98 -0.88 4.62
N PRO A 657 -7.11 -2.00 3.89
CA PRO A 657 -7.94 -2.04 2.68
C PRO A 657 -9.38 -1.55 2.93
N GLU A 658 -9.95 -1.87 4.08
CA GLU A 658 -11.31 -1.51 4.44
C GLU A 658 -11.45 0.02 4.66
N MET A 659 -10.42 0.70 5.19
CA MET A 659 -10.45 2.16 5.36
C MET A 659 -10.59 2.89 4.02
N ARG A 660 -10.03 2.34 2.93
CA ARG A 660 -10.11 2.95 1.59
C ARG A 660 -11.53 3.03 1.04
N VAL A 661 -12.45 2.24 1.59
CA VAL A 661 -13.89 2.28 1.25
C VAL A 661 -14.64 3.16 2.25
N GLU A 662 -14.42 2.92 3.55
CA GLU A 662 -15.24 3.52 4.60
C GLU A 662 -14.96 5.02 4.80
N VAL A 663 -13.69 5.44 4.73
CA VAL A 663 -13.32 6.85 4.97
C VAL A 663 -13.93 7.79 3.91
N PRO A 664 -13.77 7.55 2.59
CA PRO A 664 -14.45 8.37 1.58
C PRO A 664 -15.97 8.37 1.73
N ARG A 665 -16.57 7.23 2.09
CA ARG A 665 -18.01 7.11 2.31
C ARG A 665 -18.48 8.02 3.44
N ARG A 666 -17.84 7.98 4.62
CA ARG A 666 -18.19 8.85 5.75
C ARG A 666 -18.11 10.32 5.40
N LEU A 667 -17.10 10.72 4.62
CA LEU A 667 -16.93 12.09 4.15
C LEU A 667 -18.02 12.53 3.16
N ALA A 668 -18.72 11.59 2.53
CA ALA A 668 -19.80 11.86 1.56
C ALA A 668 -21.21 11.88 2.18
N VAL A 669 -21.41 11.33 3.39
CA VAL A 669 -22.75 11.21 4.01
C VAL A 669 -23.31 12.56 4.45
N GLU A 670 -22.49 13.43 5.04
CA GLU A 670 -22.89 14.78 5.43
C GLU A 670 -21.87 15.81 4.95
N PRO A 671 -22.32 16.96 4.42
CA PRO A 671 -21.41 18.05 4.07
C PRO A 671 -20.61 18.50 5.30
N LEU A 672 -19.28 18.48 5.18
CA LEU A 672 -18.41 19.03 6.20
C LEU A 672 -18.55 20.56 6.24
N THR A 673 -19.36 21.05 7.18
CA THR A 673 -19.52 22.50 7.41
C THR A 673 -18.51 23.05 8.41
N HIS A 674 -17.93 22.19 9.26
CA HIS A 674 -16.95 22.55 10.28
C HIS A 674 -15.91 21.45 10.49
N ILE A 675 -14.68 21.84 10.82
CA ILE A 675 -13.66 20.99 11.46
C ILE A 675 -13.45 21.52 12.89
N GLY A 676 -13.90 20.77 13.88
CA GLY A 676 -13.94 21.26 15.26
C GLY A 676 -14.77 22.54 15.37
N ARG A 677 -14.13 23.65 15.74
CA ARG A 677 -14.76 24.99 15.85
C ARG A 677 -14.60 25.86 14.60
N TYR A 678 -13.92 25.37 13.57
CA TYR A 678 -13.54 26.16 12.41
C TYR A 678 -14.51 25.94 11.25
N PRO A 679 -15.10 27.01 10.67
CA PRO A 679 -16.01 26.90 9.54
C PRO A 679 -15.27 26.50 8.26
N VAL A 680 -15.91 25.64 7.46
CA VAL A 680 -15.41 25.15 6.19
C VAL A 680 -15.94 26.03 5.05
N ALA A 681 -15.01 26.57 4.25
CA ALA A 681 -15.29 27.35 3.05
C ALA A 681 -15.62 26.45 1.85
N SER A 682 -14.82 25.39 1.65
CA SER A 682 -15.01 24.44 0.55
C SER A 682 -14.31 23.11 0.80
N VAL A 683 -14.72 22.09 0.05
CA VAL A 683 -14.11 20.75 0.07
C VAL A 683 -13.73 20.37 -1.36
N SER A 684 -12.50 19.90 -1.54
CA SER A 684 -11.97 19.38 -2.79
C SER A 684 -11.68 17.89 -2.66
N HIS A 685 -12.13 17.11 -3.64
CA HIS A 685 -11.88 15.67 -3.74
C HIS A 685 -10.87 15.34 -4.85
N LEU A 686 -9.98 16.28 -5.17
CA LEU A 686 -9.05 16.15 -6.30
C LEU A 686 -8.10 14.95 -6.14
N ASP A 687 -7.60 14.70 -4.93
CA ASP A 687 -6.77 13.55 -4.53
C ASP A 687 -6.80 13.42 -2.99
N GLY A 688 -7.67 12.53 -2.49
CA GLY A 688 -8.10 12.55 -1.09
C GLY A 688 -9.18 13.60 -0.84
N THR A 689 -9.32 14.05 0.39
CA THR A 689 -10.31 15.08 0.78
C THR A 689 -9.57 16.26 1.42
N LYS A 690 -9.47 17.36 0.69
CA LYS A 690 -8.92 18.63 1.15
C LYS A 690 -10.05 19.56 1.57
N ILE A 691 -9.97 20.10 2.76
CA ILE A 691 -10.98 20.94 3.39
C ILE A 691 -10.37 22.31 3.60
N MET A 692 -10.93 23.31 2.93
CA MET A 692 -10.52 24.71 3.01
C MET A 692 -11.35 25.42 4.07
N LEU A 693 -10.70 26.20 4.93
CA LEU A 693 -11.35 27.01 5.97
C LEU A 693 -11.53 28.46 5.50
N ASP A 694 -12.48 29.18 6.09
CA ASP A 694 -12.79 30.58 5.71
C ASP A 694 -11.62 31.56 5.88
N ASP A 695 -10.70 31.27 6.80
CA ASP A 695 -9.51 32.09 7.06
C ASP A 695 -8.28 31.68 6.22
N GLY A 696 -8.48 30.78 5.25
CA GLY A 696 -7.44 30.32 4.34
C GLY A 696 -6.57 29.17 4.89
N GLY A 697 -6.80 28.72 6.13
CA GLY A 697 -6.24 27.46 6.61
C GLY A 697 -6.84 26.26 5.86
N TRP A 698 -6.18 25.10 5.92
CA TRP A 698 -6.68 23.88 5.28
C TRP A 698 -6.30 22.62 6.03
N ALA A 699 -7.06 21.56 5.80
CA ALA A 699 -6.79 20.22 6.30
C ALA A 699 -6.98 19.19 5.17
N LEU A 700 -6.15 18.16 5.12
CA LEU A 700 -6.12 17.16 4.07
C LEU A 700 -6.12 15.77 4.68
N LEU A 701 -6.99 14.90 4.18
CA LEU A 701 -7.00 13.48 4.46
C LEU A 701 -6.77 12.69 3.17
N ARG A 702 -5.69 11.91 3.08
CA ARG A 702 -5.30 11.21 1.84
C ARG A 702 -4.63 9.87 2.09
N PHE A 703 -5.06 8.83 1.38
CA PHE A 703 -4.35 7.54 1.39
C PHE A 703 -3.00 7.66 0.68
N SER A 704 -1.94 7.16 1.31
CA SER A 704 -0.63 7.10 0.69
C SER A 704 -0.62 6.11 -0.48
N GLY A 705 0.02 6.51 -1.57
CA GLY A 705 0.24 5.67 -2.75
C GLY A 705 1.52 4.83 -2.66
N THR A 706 2.42 5.13 -1.72
CA THR A 706 3.72 4.44 -1.58
C THR A 706 3.82 3.60 -0.31
N GLU A 707 2.94 3.82 0.66
CA GLU A 707 2.94 3.18 1.97
C GLU A 707 1.50 2.86 2.41
N PRO A 708 1.27 1.82 3.22
CA PRO A 708 -0.06 1.48 3.74
C PRO A 708 -0.44 2.39 4.91
N VAL A 709 -0.52 3.71 4.67
CA VAL A 709 -0.90 4.73 5.65
C VAL A 709 -1.95 5.70 5.10
N LEU A 710 -2.80 6.22 5.97
CA LEU A 710 -3.69 7.34 5.72
C LEU A 710 -3.04 8.58 6.31
N ARG A 711 -2.70 9.53 5.45
CA ARG A 711 -1.99 10.77 5.78
C ARG A 711 -2.97 11.87 6.12
N MET A 712 -2.66 12.62 7.16
CA MET A 712 -3.36 13.82 7.60
C MET A 712 -2.37 14.96 7.61
N VAL A 713 -2.70 16.06 6.93
CA VAL A 713 -1.88 17.27 6.89
C VAL A 713 -2.79 18.45 7.10
N ALA A 714 -2.43 19.37 8.00
CA ALA A 714 -3.15 20.61 8.20
C ALA A 714 -2.20 21.79 8.21
N GLU A 715 -2.62 22.90 7.62
CA GLU A 715 -1.88 24.16 7.61
C GLU A 715 -2.78 25.28 8.17
N ALA A 716 -2.23 26.06 9.10
CA ALA A 716 -2.95 27.14 9.75
C ALA A 716 -2.04 28.32 10.12
N ASP A 717 -2.65 29.41 10.59
CA ASP A 717 -2.00 30.63 11.06
C ASP A 717 -1.35 30.50 12.45
N SER A 718 -1.59 29.40 13.17
CA SER A 718 -0.89 29.05 14.41
C SER A 718 -0.56 27.56 14.53
N PRO A 719 0.51 27.19 15.25
CA PRO A 719 0.84 25.79 15.53
C PRO A 719 -0.29 25.05 16.26
N GLU A 720 -0.97 25.73 17.19
CA GLU A 720 -2.05 25.15 17.99
C GLU A 720 -3.23 24.79 17.10
N LYS A 721 -3.64 25.69 16.20
CA LYS A 721 -4.74 25.44 15.28
C LYS A 721 -4.39 24.32 14.28
N ALA A 722 -3.19 24.32 13.71
CA ALA A 722 -2.77 23.25 12.79
C ALA A 722 -2.86 21.88 13.48
N ARG A 723 -2.43 21.78 14.74
CA ARG A 723 -2.53 20.56 15.55
C ARG A 723 -3.98 20.19 15.87
N GLU A 724 -4.82 21.14 16.26
CA GLU A 724 -6.25 20.90 16.51
C GLU A 724 -6.98 20.34 15.27
N LEU A 725 -6.69 20.86 14.08
CA LEU A 725 -7.25 20.37 12.81
C LEU A 725 -6.80 18.94 12.53
N CYS A 726 -5.51 18.66 12.71
CA CYS A 726 -4.94 17.33 12.46
C CYS A 726 -5.46 16.29 13.46
N ASP A 727 -5.57 16.65 14.75
CA ASP A 727 -6.14 15.80 15.79
C ASP A 727 -7.64 15.53 15.55
N TRP A 728 -8.39 16.52 15.04
CA TRP A 728 -9.78 16.32 14.63
C TRP A 728 -9.89 15.31 13.48
N LEU A 729 -9.06 15.44 12.43
CA LEU A 729 -9.04 14.47 11.32
C LEU A 729 -8.72 13.07 11.81
N LYS A 730 -7.74 12.94 12.71
CA LYS A 730 -7.36 11.68 13.32
C LYS A 730 -8.53 11.09 14.10
N GLY A 731 -9.17 11.89 14.95
CA GLY A 731 -10.37 11.48 15.69
C GLY A 731 -11.50 11.03 14.77
N PHE A 732 -11.76 11.76 13.69
CA PHE A 732 -12.79 11.45 12.69
C PHE A 732 -12.57 10.09 12.03
N VAL A 733 -11.32 9.76 11.69
CA VAL A 733 -11.01 8.48 11.03
C VAL A 733 -10.89 7.31 11.99
N THR A 734 -10.56 7.53 13.27
CA THR A 734 -10.40 6.46 14.27
C THR A 734 -11.65 6.19 15.11
N ALA A 735 -12.63 7.09 15.10
CA ALA A 735 -13.94 6.89 15.74
C ALA A 735 -14.77 5.84 14.98
#